data_AF-A0A3D5E5T2-F1
#
_entry.id   AF-A0A3D5E5T2-F1
#
_cell.length_a   1.000
_cell.length_b   1.000
_cell.length_c   1.000
_cell.angle_alpha   90.00
_cell.angle_beta   90.00
_cell.angle_gamma   90.00
#
_symmetry.space_group_name_H-M   'P 1'
#
loop_
_entity.id
_entity.type
_entity.pdbx_description
1 polymer ?
#
loop_
_entity_poly.entity_id
_entity_poly.type
_entity_poly.pdbx_seq_one_letter_code
_entity_poly.pdbx_strand_id
1 'polypeptide(L)'
;MLINYKFFFLILMITLYGCSPNQTSTSVQKNTVCTNTSESFKQIENSWYFKTDPTNSGLANKWYLDKNSTDDWLSINPGAPWENSGVSYDGVAWYKTQVVLPDWSQVFLGFGNIDDYATLWINNIEVGSWTNDESKAVLVNLYEYGTPGTKLDISFRILDNGGFGGIKQPVIVGNDPRSIMSPLQYTSLLSIENPDWPLPSWSKSKPYSWTMTGNANVYTETLVSSDGSVAPWATAPRAELWLYHPKESLLAHPDLHDISFSLFESNPPIPQWHWQSKEISISNLVFSNKDSVRWKVTISNTADYSVSFAIMLAVLPLATNADIAPVCDITTHKNNQVWINGRPFIASNIEPAQMGVGRLEKILSDALNGTVTQSSSLFTNDTKDGSALWKYPLNLSPRQSTQIEFIFPNDPDATLDNSNSSFDKDLNDTLSSWEYKQTHPIISVPDKYVQNALNASLGYLLLSMDPDGPHPGPLAHDAVWVRDSAYTGLALLQYGYENLVKTTIDTTFQSQDTDGRIPPIRGDNVPWQDNEWDSQGQSIFLASEYYSFTKNKLLLNEWYPNINKSANFIIDLISSSPETAAFTGLLPPSKSAEDLGPATWHHYWDNFWSVAGLEHASFVASTLGKHNDASLFLTEAHKLRKSILQSITNSMGPLPPYIPGSLENRSGSAMARGSVPAIWPTEVLSPNSDLIQRSFDYYHKLWVDPDNGGFRHLEGQYWPYGGIELAHAYLKIGRSDVLHQILSWTLQNQTLPGTYAWAEQVNPSNGGFSGGDMPHAWASADYVSLIREMLINEQDTFISLFEGTPLWWFTDNRTVTIQNAPTHFGTISVHTYGNLTIDNNKWLGKLHLDVSGDSPPNGYQWKLPQTPSKLSGPDGTTFVDGNLLIPNKRSNIILYFN
;
A
#
# COMPACT_ATOMS: atom_id res chain seq x y z
N MET A 1 28.93 6.06 -50.33
CA MET A 1 29.44 7.20 -51.13
C MET A 1 29.02 6.94 -52.57
N LEU A 2 28.25 7.86 -53.17
CA LEU A 2 27.76 7.91 -54.56
C LEU A 2 26.75 6.82 -55.02
N ILE A 3 25.70 7.07 -55.81
CA ILE A 3 24.84 8.22 -56.17
C ILE A 3 23.84 7.66 -57.22
N ASN A 4 22.55 8.00 -57.12
CA ASN A 4 21.58 8.33 -58.21
C ASN A 4 21.36 7.36 -59.39
N TYR A 5 20.23 7.25 -60.09
CA TYR A 5 18.81 7.64 -59.99
C TYR A 5 18.19 7.22 -61.35
N LYS A 6 16.89 6.88 -61.34
CA LYS A 6 15.86 7.19 -62.35
C LYS A 6 15.63 6.33 -63.63
N PHE A 7 14.35 5.88 -63.71
CA PHE A 7 13.38 6.05 -64.84
C PHE A 7 13.52 5.11 -66.06
N PHE A 8 12.48 4.59 -66.75
CA PHE A 8 11.00 4.55 -66.65
C PHE A 8 10.44 3.70 -67.85
N PHE A 9 9.12 3.41 -67.84
CA PHE A 9 8.21 2.94 -68.91
C PHE A 9 8.26 1.45 -69.38
N LEU A 10 7.18 0.73 -69.76
CA LEU A 10 5.70 0.80 -69.59
C LEU A 10 5.04 -0.39 -70.35
N ILE A 11 3.92 -0.91 -69.84
CA ILE A 11 2.76 -1.56 -70.53
C ILE A 11 2.93 -2.91 -71.26
N LEU A 12 2.17 -3.94 -70.81
CA LEU A 12 1.04 -4.49 -71.60
C LEU A 12 0.02 -5.21 -70.70
N MET A 13 -1.24 -4.79 -70.82
CA MET A 13 -2.45 -5.34 -70.19
C MET A 13 -2.85 -6.71 -70.75
N ILE A 14 -3.39 -7.58 -69.89
CA ILE A 14 -4.58 -8.40 -70.20
C ILE A 14 -5.54 -8.34 -69.01
N THR A 15 -6.78 -7.92 -69.28
CA THR A 15 -7.92 -7.80 -68.39
C THR A 15 -8.72 -9.11 -68.35
N LEU A 16 -9.09 -9.57 -67.16
CA LEU A 16 -10.31 -10.35 -66.92
C LEU A 16 -10.98 -9.81 -65.65
N TYR A 17 -12.18 -9.27 -65.83
CA TYR A 17 -13.06 -8.73 -64.80
C TYR A 17 -13.87 -9.87 -64.16
N GLY A 18 -14.03 -9.83 -62.83
CA GLY A 18 -14.94 -10.70 -62.08
C GLY A 18 -15.03 -10.32 -60.60
N CYS A 19 -15.91 -9.36 -60.29
CA CYS A 19 -16.53 -9.03 -58.99
C CYS A 19 -15.72 -9.25 -57.68
N SER A 20 -15.22 -8.16 -57.09
CA SER A 20 -14.87 -8.09 -55.66
C SER A 20 -15.97 -7.33 -54.91
N PRO A 21 -16.44 -7.82 -53.75
CA PRO A 21 -17.27 -7.01 -52.86
C PRO A 21 -16.38 -5.98 -52.16
N ASN A 22 -16.88 -4.75 -52.10
CA ASN A 22 -16.30 -3.61 -51.39
C ASN A 22 -15.86 -4.00 -49.97
N GLN A 23 -14.56 -4.16 -49.75
CA GLN A 23 -13.97 -3.95 -48.42
C GLN A 23 -13.88 -2.45 -48.22
N THR A 24 -14.91 -1.86 -47.62
CA THR A 24 -14.77 -0.63 -46.86
C THR A 24 -13.77 -0.90 -45.75
N SER A 25 -12.54 -0.42 -45.94
CA SER A 25 -11.55 -0.29 -44.88
C SER A 25 -12.09 0.73 -43.88
N THR A 26 -12.88 0.27 -42.91
CA THR A 26 -13.10 1.03 -41.68
C THR A 26 -11.76 1.07 -40.96
N SER A 27 -11.11 2.22 -40.99
CA SER A 27 -10.05 2.57 -40.06
C SER A 27 -10.53 2.29 -38.64
N VAL A 28 -9.99 1.24 -38.02
CA VAL A 28 -10.17 0.97 -36.59
C VAL A 28 -9.61 2.19 -35.87
N GLN A 29 -10.48 2.99 -35.26
CA GLN A 29 -10.07 4.06 -34.36
C GLN A 29 -9.29 3.43 -33.21
N LYS A 30 -7.95 3.59 -33.25
CA LYS A 30 -7.12 3.45 -32.06
C LYS A 30 -7.45 4.63 -31.15
N ASN A 31 -7.74 4.34 -29.89
CA ASN A 31 -8.09 5.23 -28.77
C ASN A 31 -9.59 5.46 -28.57
N THR A 32 -10.26 4.48 -27.95
CA THR A 32 -11.49 4.73 -27.20
C THR A 32 -11.11 4.96 -25.74
N VAL A 33 -10.41 6.06 -25.45
CA VAL A 33 -10.52 6.62 -24.09
C VAL A 33 -12.00 6.96 -23.94
N CYS A 34 -12.64 6.57 -22.83
CA CYS A 34 -14.02 6.94 -22.52
C CYS A 34 -14.23 8.44 -22.80
N THR A 35 -14.82 8.78 -23.94
CA THR A 35 -14.99 10.19 -24.32
C THR A 35 -16.18 10.73 -23.55
N ASN A 36 -15.97 11.86 -22.86
CA ASN A 36 -17.06 12.54 -22.17
C ASN A 36 -18.06 13.05 -23.22
N THR A 37 -19.16 12.35 -23.40
CA THR A 37 -20.32 12.86 -24.12
C THR A 37 -21.14 13.73 -23.16
N SER A 38 -21.34 15.00 -23.55
CA SER A 38 -22.21 16.05 -22.96
C SER A 38 -22.53 15.95 -21.46
N GLU A 39 -22.04 16.91 -20.67
CA GLU A 39 -22.28 17.07 -19.23
C GLU A 39 -23.73 16.74 -18.82
N SER A 40 -23.90 15.56 -18.22
CA SER A 40 -25.14 15.05 -17.64
C SER A 40 -25.23 15.35 -16.13
N PHE A 41 -24.42 16.30 -15.68
CA PHE A 41 -24.40 16.83 -14.32
C PHE A 41 -23.72 18.21 -14.28
N LYS A 42 -23.94 18.94 -13.20
CA LYS A 42 -23.35 20.24 -12.92
C LYS A 42 -23.09 20.36 -11.41
N GLN A 43 -21.84 20.61 -11.03
CA GLN A 43 -21.52 21.04 -9.68
C GLN A 43 -22.03 22.47 -9.46
N ILE A 44 -22.70 22.71 -8.33
CA ILE A 44 -23.18 24.05 -8.00
C ILE A 44 -21.99 24.84 -7.45
N GLU A 45 -21.21 25.48 -8.32
CA GLU A 45 -20.07 26.32 -7.94
C GLU A 45 -20.43 27.81 -8.01
N ASN A 46 -19.91 28.60 -7.07
CA ASN A 46 -19.92 30.08 -7.09
C ASN A 46 -21.31 30.73 -6.95
N SER A 47 -22.19 30.18 -6.13
CA SER A 47 -23.48 30.78 -5.76
C SER A 47 -23.96 30.36 -4.37
N TRP A 48 -23.01 30.06 -3.48
CA TRP A 48 -23.28 29.66 -2.10
C TRP A 48 -23.12 30.82 -1.13
N TYR A 49 -24.14 31.01 -0.30
CA TYR A 49 -24.13 31.92 0.83
C TYR A 49 -23.97 31.11 2.11
N PHE A 50 -23.05 31.48 2.97
CA PHE A 50 -22.71 30.80 4.22
C PHE A 50 -22.82 31.72 5.43
N LYS A 51 -23.35 31.21 6.54
CA LYS A 51 -23.41 31.96 7.80
C LYS A 51 -23.37 31.04 9.02
N THR A 52 -22.52 31.36 9.98
CA THR A 52 -22.52 30.72 11.30
C THR A 52 -23.72 31.19 12.13
N ASP A 53 -24.26 30.30 12.96
CA ASP A 53 -25.43 30.50 13.81
C ASP A 53 -25.11 30.13 15.27
N PRO A 54 -24.25 30.90 15.95
CA PRO A 54 -23.72 30.58 17.29
C PRO A 54 -24.79 30.52 18.39
N THR A 55 -25.98 31.09 18.13
CA THR A 55 -27.12 31.05 19.05
C THR A 55 -28.21 30.07 18.60
N ASN A 56 -27.98 29.34 17.51
CA ASN A 56 -28.95 28.43 16.87
C ASN A 56 -30.32 29.09 16.64
N SER A 57 -30.33 30.35 16.26
CA SER A 57 -31.51 31.19 16.08
C SER A 57 -32.06 31.17 14.65
N GLY A 58 -31.31 30.63 13.69
CA GLY A 58 -31.64 30.61 12.27
C GLY A 58 -32.95 29.88 11.96
N LEU A 59 -33.28 28.82 12.70
CA LEU A 59 -34.58 28.15 12.60
C LEU A 59 -35.73 29.06 13.03
N ALA A 60 -35.61 29.73 14.18
CA ALA A 60 -36.63 30.66 14.68
C ALA A 60 -36.79 31.88 13.76
N ASN A 61 -35.68 32.37 13.20
CA ASN A 61 -35.63 33.46 12.23
C ASN A 61 -35.97 33.00 10.79
N LYS A 62 -36.28 31.71 10.61
CA LYS A 62 -36.68 31.10 9.34
C LYS A 62 -35.68 31.33 8.21
N TRP A 63 -34.38 31.23 8.48
CA TRP A 63 -33.31 31.47 7.50
C TRP A 63 -33.43 30.61 6.24
N TYR A 64 -34.12 29.47 6.31
CA TYR A 64 -34.47 28.61 5.17
C TYR A 64 -35.46 29.24 4.15
N LEU A 65 -36.09 30.38 4.45
CA LEU A 65 -37.01 31.06 3.53
C LEU A 65 -36.31 31.94 2.49
N ASP A 66 -36.85 32.03 1.27
CA ASP A 66 -36.38 32.88 0.16
C ASP A 66 -36.31 34.38 0.52
N LYS A 67 -37.25 34.88 1.34
CA LYS A 67 -37.38 36.32 1.66
C LYS A 67 -36.32 36.91 2.59
N ASN A 68 -35.36 36.12 3.06
CA ASN A 68 -34.30 36.61 3.94
C ASN A 68 -33.11 37.07 3.10
N SER A 69 -32.75 38.35 3.22
CA SER A 69 -31.54 38.90 2.59
C SER A 69 -30.30 38.10 3.04
N THR A 70 -29.45 37.78 2.07
CA THR A 70 -28.13 37.17 2.27
C THR A 70 -26.99 38.19 2.18
N ASP A 71 -27.30 39.50 2.27
CA ASP A 71 -26.32 40.57 2.08
C ASP A 71 -25.17 40.55 3.12
N ASP A 72 -25.38 39.90 4.26
CA ASP A 72 -24.40 39.74 5.34
C ASP A 72 -23.81 38.32 5.46
N TRP A 73 -24.07 37.45 4.47
CA TRP A 73 -23.54 36.07 4.43
C TRP A 73 -22.22 36.02 3.64
N LEU A 74 -21.32 35.13 4.05
CA LEU A 74 -20.05 34.88 3.36
C LEU A 74 -20.27 34.04 2.11
N SER A 75 -19.37 34.13 1.14
CA SER A 75 -19.36 33.25 -0.03
C SER A 75 -18.44 32.06 0.22
N ILE A 76 -18.97 30.98 0.81
CA ILE A 76 -18.21 29.74 1.06
C ILE A 76 -18.95 28.60 0.38
N ASN A 77 -18.23 27.86 -0.49
CA ASN A 77 -18.78 26.70 -1.18
C ASN A 77 -18.69 25.45 -0.29
N PRO A 78 -19.66 24.52 -0.38
CA PRO A 78 -19.48 23.15 0.10
C PRO A 78 -18.47 22.40 -0.78
N GLY A 79 -17.99 21.25 -0.31
CA GLY A 79 -16.94 20.45 -0.97
C GLY A 79 -15.61 20.40 -0.22
N ALA A 80 -15.51 21.11 0.90
CA ALA A 80 -14.41 21.04 1.85
C ALA A 80 -14.92 21.52 3.22
N PRO A 81 -14.23 21.21 4.32
CA PRO A 81 -14.51 21.82 5.61
C PRO A 81 -14.47 23.35 5.55
N TRP A 82 -15.35 24.03 6.30
CA TRP A 82 -15.37 25.50 6.30
C TRP A 82 -14.11 26.11 6.95
N GLU A 83 -13.35 25.34 7.73
CA GLU A 83 -12.05 25.69 8.30
C GLU A 83 -11.02 26.01 7.22
N ASN A 84 -11.09 25.30 6.08
CA ASN A 84 -10.23 25.55 4.93
C ASN A 84 -10.48 26.94 4.32
N SER A 85 -11.66 27.53 4.59
CA SER A 85 -12.01 28.91 4.21
C SER A 85 -11.73 29.93 5.32
N GLY A 86 -11.00 29.54 6.37
CA GLY A 86 -10.63 30.40 7.49
C GLY A 86 -11.70 30.53 8.58
N VAL A 87 -12.74 29.69 8.55
CA VAL A 87 -13.80 29.68 9.58
C VAL A 87 -13.49 28.61 10.61
N SER A 88 -12.89 28.99 11.75
CA SER A 88 -12.72 28.07 12.89
C SER A 88 -13.94 28.19 13.81
N TYR A 89 -14.88 27.24 13.69
CA TYR A 89 -16.15 27.31 14.39
C TYR A 89 -16.82 25.93 14.50
N ASP A 90 -16.91 25.41 15.73
CA ASP A 90 -17.78 24.27 16.07
C ASP A 90 -19.17 24.80 16.45
N GLY A 91 -20.23 24.36 15.76
CA GLY A 91 -21.60 24.71 16.07
C GLY A 91 -22.55 24.65 14.87
N VAL A 92 -23.64 25.43 14.93
CA VAL A 92 -24.63 25.45 13.84
C VAL A 92 -24.21 26.44 12.77
N ALA A 93 -24.24 26.05 11.50
CA ALA A 93 -24.02 26.93 10.36
C ALA A 93 -25.03 26.64 9.23
N TRP A 94 -25.16 27.58 8.30
CA TRP A 94 -26.12 27.51 7.22
C TRP A 94 -25.46 27.73 5.87
N TYR A 95 -25.88 26.97 4.87
CA TYR A 95 -25.60 27.23 3.45
C TYR A 95 -26.90 27.55 2.71
N LYS A 96 -26.88 28.48 1.77
CA LYS A 96 -27.99 28.75 0.85
C LYS A 96 -27.51 28.89 -0.58
N THR A 97 -28.27 28.38 -1.53
CA THR A 97 -28.03 28.57 -2.96
C THR A 97 -29.34 28.51 -3.74
N GLN A 98 -29.24 28.75 -5.05
CA GLN A 98 -30.35 28.65 -5.98
C GLN A 98 -29.93 27.82 -7.19
N VAL A 99 -30.79 26.90 -7.62
CA VAL A 99 -30.58 26.12 -8.83
C VAL A 99 -31.75 26.28 -9.78
N VAL A 100 -31.47 26.47 -11.07
CA VAL A 100 -32.49 26.44 -12.12
C VAL A 100 -32.55 25.02 -12.67
N LEU A 101 -33.74 24.42 -12.64
CA LEU A 101 -33.92 23.04 -13.09
C LEU A 101 -33.64 22.90 -14.59
N PRO A 102 -32.70 22.03 -14.99
CA PRO A 102 -32.45 21.76 -16.39
C PRO A 102 -33.59 20.96 -17.02
N ASP A 103 -33.65 20.96 -18.35
CA ASP A 103 -34.57 20.16 -19.15
C ASP A 103 -33.96 18.77 -19.42
N TRP A 104 -33.85 17.97 -18.36
CA TRP A 104 -33.37 16.59 -18.39
C TRP A 104 -34.53 15.62 -18.17
N SER A 105 -34.34 14.32 -18.46
CA SER A 105 -35.39 13.32 -18.20
C SER A 105 -35.68 13.13 -16.71
N GLN A 106 -34.68 13.39 -15.87
CA GLN A 106 -34.74 13.37 -14.42
C GLN A 106 -33.64 14.30 -13.88
N VAL A 107 -33.81 14.83 -12.67
CA VAL A 107 -32.86 15.74 -12.04
C VAL A 107 -32.75 15.38 -10.57
N PHE A 108 -31.55 15.00 -10.16
CA PHE A 108 -31.21 14.66 -8.79
C PHE A 108 -30.25 15.69 -8.21
N LEU A 109 -30.38 15.96 -6.90
CA LEU A 109 -29.39 16.65 -6.09
C LEU A 109 -28.64 15.62 -5.26
N GLY A 110 -27.32 15.57 -5.39
CA GLY A 110 -26.41 14.69 -4.67
C GLY A 110 -25.49 15.47 -3.73
N PHE A 111 -25.32 14.99 -2.51
CA PHE A 111 -24.35 15.49 -1.53
C PHE A 111 -24.02 14.40 -0.49
N GLY A 112 -22.89 14.50 0.20
CA GLY A 112 -22.43 13.52 1.18
C GLY A 112 -21.30 14.06 2.06
N ASN A 113 -20.68 13.17 2.86
CA ASN A 113 -19.65 13.51 3.85
C ASN A 113 -20.04 14.76 4.68
N ILE A 114 -21.23 14.68 5.27
CA ILE A 114 -21.82 15.74 6.07
C ILE A 114 -21.19 15.70 7.44
N ASP A 115 -20.75 16.83 7.96
CA ASP A 115 -20.30 16.89 9.34
C ASP A 115 -21.48 16.73 10.31
N ASP A 116 -21.37 15.74 11.21
CA ASP A 116 -22.30 15.36 12.28
C ASP A 116 -23.79 15.25 11.91
N TYR A 117 -24.46 16.36 11.57
CA TYR A 117 -25.87 16.41 11.18
C TYR A 117 -26.19 17.53 10.18
N ALA A 118 -26.95 17.21 9.12
CA ALA A 118 -27.53 18.19 8.20
C ALA A 118 -29.05 18.10 8.10
N THR A 119 -29.69 19.25 7.86
CA THR A 119 -31.09 19.34 7.43
C THR A 119 -31.19 20.16 6.15
N LEU A 120 -31.99 19.71 5.18
CA LEU A 120 -32.19 20.37 3.88
C LEU A 120 -33.62 20.91 3.75
N TRP A 121 -33.72 22.12 3.19
CA TRP A 121 -34.98 22.70 2.70
C TRP A 121 -34.89 23.02 1.21
N ILE A 122 -35.98 22.75 0.48
CA ILE A 122 -36.19 23.16 -0.92
C ILE A 122 -37.49 23.96 -1.00
N ASN A 123 -37.44 25.19 -1.52
CA ASN A 123 -38.61 26.08 -1.66
C ASN A 123 -39.46 26.18 -0.37
N ASN A 124 -38.80 26.31 0.78
CA ASN A 124 -39.38 26.39 2.13
C ASN A 124 -39.92 25.07 2.71
N ILE A 125 -39.81 23.95 2.00
CA ILE A 125 -40.24 22.62 2.44
C ILE A 125 -39.03 21.89 3.00
N GLU A 126 -39.13 21.39 4.24
CA GLU A 126 -38.10 20.51 4.80
C GLU A 126 -38.11 19.18 4.06
N VAL A 127 -36.99 18.85 3.43
CA VAL A 127 -36.83 17.62 2.64
C VAL A 127 -36.48 16.45 3.54
N GLY A 128 -35.57 16.68 4.48
CA GLY A 128 -35.09 15.64 5.38
C GLY A 128 -33.87 16.08 6.17
N SER A 129 -33.39 15.16 7.01
CA SER A 129 -32.15 15.31 7.77
C SER A 129 -31.33 14.04 7.77
N TRP A 130 -30.00 14.18 7.88
CA TRP A 130 -29.03 13.09 7.76
C TRP A 130 -27.88 13.28 8.75
N THR A 131 -27.29 12.17 9.18
CA THR A 131 -26.05 12.11 9.97
C THR A 131 -24.88 11.74 9.07
N ASN A 132 -23.65 11.96 9.55
CA ASN A 132 -22.45 11.56 8.81
C ASN A 132 -22.40 10.04 8.53
N ASP A 133 -22.19 9.68 7.27
CA ASP A 133 -21.84 8.34 6.79
C ASP A 133 -21.15 8.48 5.43
N GLU A 134 -19.83 8.29 5.38
CA GLU A 134 -19.03 8.49 4.16
C GLU A 134 -19.45 7.56 3.01
N SER A 135 -19.97 6.38 3.35
CA SER A 135 -20.43 5.39 2.39
C SER A 135 -21.82 5.68 1.82
N LYS A 136 -22.49 6.75 2.28
CA LYS A 136 -23.83 7.13 1.83
C LYS A 136 -23.86 8.56 1.30
N ALA A 137 -24.34 8.70 0.07
CA ALA A 137 -24.78 9.99 -0.44
C ALA A 137 -26.27 10.17 -0.14
N VAL A 138 -26.66 11.43 0.03
CA VAL A 138 -28.05 11.83 -0.03
C VAL A 138 -28.42 12.09 -1.49
N LEU A 139 -29.54 11.51 -1.92
CA LEU A 139 -30.10 11.66 -3.25
C LEU A 139 -31.51 12.25 -3.14
N VAL A 140 -31.75 13.40 -3.76
CA VAL A 140 -33.06 14.05 -3.77
C VAL A 140 -33.53 14.28 -5.21
N ASN A 141 -34.70 13.77 -5.56
CA ASN A 141 -35.33 14.03 -6.85
C ASN A 141 -35.90 15.47 -6.89
N LEU A 142 -35.27 16.35 -7.66
CA LEU A 142 -35.65 17.76 -7.71
C LEU A 142 -36.95 18.02 -8.49
N TYR A 143 -37.41 17.08 -9.31
CA TYR A 143 -38.71 17.20 -10.00
C TYR A 143 -39.92 17.01 -9.08
N GLU A 144 -39.71 16.59 -7.83
CA GLU A 144 -40.75 16.65 -6.80
C GLU A 144 -41.05 18.09 -6.35
N TYR A 145 -40.16 19.04 -6.66
CA TYR A 145 -40.23 20.43 -6.16
C TYR A 145 -40.36 21.48 -7.27
N GLY A 146 -40.31 21.09 -8.56
CA GLY A 146 -40.47 22.00 -9.69
C GLY A 146 -40.38 21.31 -11.05
N THR A 147 -40.58 22.08 -12.13
CA THR A 147 -40.46 21.62 -13.53
C THR A 147 -39.23 22.25 -14.20
N PRO A 148 -38.77 21.76 -15.38
CA PRO A 148 -37.71 22.42 -16.14
C PRO A 148 -37.88 23.95 -16.24
N GLY A 149 -36.80 24.69 -16.00
CA GLY A 149 -36.78 26.15 -15.93
C GLY A 149 -37.20 26.76 -14.59
N THR A 150 -37.76 25.98 -13.66
CA THR A 150 -38.09 26.46 -12.30
C THR A 150 -36.81 26.75 -11.53
N LYS A 151 -36.77 27.90 -10.84
CA LYS A 151 -35.72 28.23 -9.89
C LYS A 151 -36.09 27.67 -8.52
N LEU A 152 -35.25 26.82 -7.96
CA LEU A 152 -35.40 26.27 -6.62
C LEU A 152 -34.44 26.94 -5.64
N ASP A 153 -34.94 27.32 -4.47
CA ASP A 153 -34.15 27.77 -3.32
C ASP A 153 -33.74 26.56 -2.48
N ILE A 154 -32.44 26.38 -2.28
CA ILE A 154 -31.84 25.28 -1.52
C ILE A 154 -31.19 25.87 -0.27
N SER A 155 -31.55 25.35 0.91
CA SER A 155 -30.94 25.75 2.18
C SER A 155 -30.52 24.54 2.99
N PHE A 156 -29.29 24.53 3.49
CA PHE A 156 -28.79 23.55 4.42
C PHE A 156 -28.55 24.18 5.79
N ARG A 157 -28.85 23.43 6.84
CA ARG A 157 -28.40 23.68 8.21
C ARG A 157 -27.49 22.54 8.62
N ILE A 158 -26.25 22.84 8.99
CA ILE A 158 -25.25 21.89 9.47
C ILE A 158 -25.05 22.12 10.97
N LEU A 159 -24.96 21.05 11.74
CA LEU A 159 -24.54 21.07 13.14
C LEU A 159 -23.24 20.29 13.24
N ASP A 160 -22.20 20.97 13.68
CA ASP A 160 -20.88 20.42 14.03
C ASP A 160 -20.73 20.42 15.56
N ASN A 161 -20.49 19.24 16.17
CA ASN A 161 -20.26 19.10 17.62
C ASN A 161 -18.76 19.03 17.98
N GLY A 162 -17.88 19.19 17.01
CA GLY A 162 -16.44 19.27 17.17
C GLY A 162 -15.68 18.76 15.95
N GLY A 163 -14.64 19.49 15.55
CA GLY A 163 -13.73 19.04 14.50
C GLY A 163 -13.72 20.03 13.35
N PHE A 164 -13.89 19.52 12.14
CA PHE A 164 -13.87 20.32 10.91
C PHE A 164 -15.25 20.23 10.30
N GLY A 165 -16.02 21.32 10.31
CA GLY A 165 -17.43 21.28 9.96
C GLY A 165 -17.77 21.54 8.49
N GLY A 166 -18.99 21.21 8.08
CA GLY A 166 -19.54 21.53 6.76
C GLY A 166 -20.09 20.34 5.96
N ILE A 167 -20.35 20.58 4.68
CA ILE A 167 -20.61 19.52 3.70
C ILE A 167 -19.30 19.30 2.95
N LYS A 168 -18.58 18.21 3.26
CA LYS A 168 -17.21 17.97 2.82
C LYS A 168 -17.13 17.36 1.41
N GLN A 169 -18.28 17.07 0.81
CA GLN A 169 -18.41 16.67 -0.60
C GLN A 169 -19.10 17.77 -1.41
N PRO A 170 -18.71 17.98 -2.69
CA PRO A 170 -19.43 18.89 -3.56
C PRO A 170 -20.92 18.56 -3.65
N VAL A 171 -21.75 19.59 -3.73
CA VAL A 171 -23.18 19.46 -4.01
C VAL A 171 -23.39 19.52 -5.52
N ILE A 172 -23.89 18.43 -6.09
CA ILE A 172 -23.96 18.22 -7.54
C ILE A 172 -25.41 18.00 -7.96
N VAL A 173 -25.79 18.53 -9.12
CA VAL A 173 -27.08 18.24 -9.76
C VAL A 173 -26.86 17.45 -11.04
N GLY A 174 -27.50 16.30 -11.19
CA GLY A 174 -27.29 15.39 -12.32
C GLY A 174 -28.53 14.64 -12.72
N ASN A 175 -28.53 14.05 -13.91
CA ASN A 175 -29.64 13.22 -14.38
C ASN A 175 -29.43 11.71 -14.10
N ASP A 176 -28.35 11.34 -13.41
CA ASP A 176 -28.00 9.95 -13.07
C ASP A 176 -27.35 9.95 -11.68
N PRO A 177 -27.77 9.08 -10.74
CA PRO A 177 -27.13 8.97 -9.42
C PRO A 177 -25.60 8.78 -9.49
N ARG A 178 -25.08 8.09 -10.51
CA ARG A 178 -23.64 7.87 -10.70
C ARG A 178 -22.84 9.13 -10.96
N SER A 179 -23.46 10.13 -11.59
CA SER A 179 -22.77 11.38 -11.93
C SER A 179 -22.70 12.36 -10.77
N ILE A 180 -23.34 12.04 -9.63
CA ILE A 180 -23.46 12.91 -8.46
C ILE A 180 -23.06 12.24 -7.15
N MET A 181 -22.63 10.98 -7.20
CA MET A 181 -22.16 10.17 -6.06
C MET A 181 -20.72 9.74 -6.29
N SER A 182 -19.99 9.48 -5.21
CA SER A 182 -18.73 8.75 -5.33
C SER A 182 -18.99 7.29 -5.75
N PRO A 183 -18.01 6.62 -6.37
CA PRO A 183 -18.02 5.18 -6.64
C PRO A 183 -18.49 4.31 -5.46
N LEU A 184 -17.94 4.58 -4.27
CA LEU A 184 -18.31 3.91 -3.02
C LEU A 184 -19.78 4.14 -2.65
N GLN A 185 -20.26 5.38 -2.77
CA GLN A 185 -21.65 5.73 -2.46
C GLN A 185 -22.64 5.10 -3.44
N TYR A 186 -22.32 5.11 -4.74
CA TYR A 186 -23.19 4.54 -5.77
C TYR A 186 -23.34 3.02 -5.62
N THR A 187 -22.25 2.31 -5.39
CA THR A 187 -22.31 0.86 -5.17
C THR A 187 -22.97 0.49 -3.85
N SER A 188 -22.82 1.32 -2.80
CA SER A 188 -23.57 1.22 -1.56
C SER A 188 -25.07 1.39 -1.77
N LEU A 189 -25.49 2.35 -2.59
CA LEU A 189 -26.90 2.48 -3.00
C LEU A 189 -27.40 1.21 -3.70
N LEU A 190 -26.64 0.68 -4.67
CA LEU A 190 -27.00 -0.56 -5.36
C LEU A 190 -27.14 -1.74 -4.39
N SER A 191 -26.27 -1.84 -3.39
CA SER A 191 -26.29 -2.92 -2.40
C SER A 191 -27.49 -2.82 -1.45
N ILE A 192 -27.95 -1.61 -1.13
CA ILE A 192 -29.15 -1.36 -0.33
C ILE A 192 -30.42 -1.69 -1.11
N GLU A 193 -30.49 -1.25 -2.37
CA GLU A 193 -31.67 -1.48 -3.22
C GLU A 193 -31.77 -2.95 -3.67
N ASN A 194 -30.63 -3.63 -3.79
CA ASN A 194 -30.53 -5.00 -4.28
C ASN A 194 -29.63 -5.84 -3.35
N PRO A 195 -30.09 -6.19 -2.14
CA PRO A 195 -29.27 -6.85 -1.11
C PRO A 195 -28.70 -8.22 -1.54
N ASP A 196 -29.43 -8.91 -2.44
CA ASP A 196 -29.06 -10.21 -2.97
C ASP A 196 -28.01 -10.14 -4.09
N TRP A 197 -27.67 -8.94 -4.59
CA TRP A 197 -26.62 -8.82 -5.61
C TRP A 197 -25.25 -9.16 -5.02
N PRO A 198 -24.40 -9.92 -5.76
CA PRO A 198 -23.05 -10.28 -5.37
C PRO A 198 -22.08 -9.09 -5.53
N LEU A 199 -22.40 -7.97 -4.87
CA LEU A 199 -21.55 -6.78 -4.84
C LEU A 199 -20.43 -6.94 -3.80
N PRO A 200 -19.25 -6.31 -4.00
CA PRO A 200 -18.11 -6.44 -3.10
C PRO A 200 -18.40 -6.00 -1.66
N SER A 201 -17.66 -6.54 -0.70
CA SER A 201 -17.84 -6.28 0.74
C SER A 201 -17.84 -4.79 1.12
N TRP A 202 -16.99 -3.99 0.49
CA TRP A 202 -16.90 -2.55 0.73
C TRP A 202 -18.20 -1.80 0.40
N SER A 203 -18.98 -2.27 -0.58
CA SER A 203 -20.31 -1.71 -0.89
C SER A 203 -21.35 -1.95 0.21
N LYS A 204 -21.04 -2.83 1.18
CA LYS A 204 -21.90 -3.19 2.31
C LYS A 204 -21.27 -2.78 3.65
N SER A 205 -20.27 -1.89 3.63
CA SER A 205 -19.48 -1.48 4.79
C SER A 205 -18.87 -2.65 5.58
N LYS A 206 -18.60 -3.78 4.90
CA LYS A 206 -17.92 -4.96 5.47
C LYS A 206 -16.41 -4.83 5.24
N PRO A 207 -15.58 -5.48 6.08
CA PRO A 207 -14.13 -5.50 5.87
C PRO A 207 -13.79 -5.99 4.45
N TYR A 208 -12.77 -5.39 3.85
CA TYR A 208 -12.23 -5.83 2.57
C TYR A 208 -10.71 -5.65 2.61
N SER A 209 -10.02 -6.44 1.80
CA SER A 209 -8.57 -6.41 1.65
C SER A 209 -8.18 -7.08 0.34
N TRP A 210 -6.91 -7.00 -0.05
CA TRP A 210 -6.40 -7.66 -1.26
C TRP A 210 -4.91 -8.04 -1.11
N THR A 211 -4.46 -9.01 -1.88
CA THR A 211 -3.05 -9.32 -2.09
C THR A 211 -2.70 -9.12 -3.56
N MET A 212 -1.42 -9.20 -3.91
CA MET A 212 -0.97 -9.14 -5.29
C MET A 212 -0.15 -10.37 -5.71
N THR A 213 -0.04 -10.54 -7.02
CA THR A 213 0.96 -11.34 -7.72
C THR A 213 1.50 -10.53 -8.88
N GLY A 214 2.70 -10.84 -9.32
CA GLY A 214 3.31 -10.19 -10.47
C GLY A 214 4.54 -10.96 -10.94
N ASN A 215 5.22 -10.40 -11.91
CA ASN A 215 6.54 -10.83 -12.31
C ASN A 215 7.49 -9.70 -11.97
N ALA A 216 8.53 -9.91 -11.16
CA ALA A 216 9.47 -8.84 -10.80
C ALA A 216 10.28 -8.21 -11.99
N ASN A 217 9.96 -8.57 -13.24
CA ASN A 217 10.48 -7.93 -14.45
C ASN A 217 9.39 -7.19 -15.26
N VAL A 218 8.15 -7.15 -14.75
CA VAL A 218 7.00 -6.47 -15.33
C VAL A 218 6.41 -5.60 -14.21
N TYR A 219 6.23 -4.32 -14.49
CA TYR A 219 5.90 -3.26 -13.51
C TYR A 219 4.39 -3.08 -13.34
N THR A 220 3.65 -4.19 -13.44
CA THR A 220 2.20 -4.20 -13.29
C THR A 220 1.79 -5.36 -12.39
N GLU A 221 1.01 -5.04 -11.37
CA GLU A 221 0.60 -5.97 -10.34
C GLU A 221 -0.83 -6.44 -10.59
N THR A 222 -1.00 -7.76 -10.62
CA THR A 222 -2.32 -8.38 -10.56
C THR A 222 -2.81 -8.37 -9.13
N LEU A 223 -4.02 -7.86 -8.89
CA LEU A 223 -4.62 -7.82 -7.56
C LEU A 223 -5.65 -8.95 -7.40
N VAL A 224 -5.65 -9.57 -6.22
CA VAL A 224 -6.65 -10.56 -5.80
C VAL A 224 -7.30 -10.07 -4.51
N SER A 225 -8.60 -9.76 -4.59
CA SER A 225 -9.35 -9.26 -3.43
C SER A 225 -9.79 -10.39 -2.51
N SER A 226 -10.12 -10.03 -1.27
CA SER A 226 -10.64 -10.91 -0.20
C SER A 226 -11.92 -11.68 -0.55
N ASP A 227 -12.63 -11.29 -1.60
CA ASP A 227 -13.79 -12.00 -2.15
C ASP A 227 -13.42 -12.95 -3.33
N GLY A 228 -12.13 -13.09 -3.63
CA GLY A 228 -11.61 -13.94 -4.70
C GLY A 228 -11.71 -13.34 -6.09
N SER A 229 -12.02 -12.05 -6.23
CA SER A 229 -11.98 -11.35 -7.52
C SER A 229 -10.55 -11.05 -7.96
N VAL A 230 -10.34 -11.05 -9.29
CA VAL A 230 -9.03 -10.86 -9.91
C VAL A 230 -9.06 -9.62 -10.81
N ALA A 231 -8.16 -8.67 -10.56
CA ALA A 231 -7.88 -7.54 -11.44
C ALA A 231 -6.49 -7.75 -12.08
N PRO A 232 -6.38 -7.91 -13.41
CA PRO A 232 -5.11 -8.27 -14.06
C PRO A 232 -4.01 -7.21 -13.95
N TRP A 233 -4.38 -5.95 -13.72
CA TRP A 233 -3.51 -4.85 -13.30
C TRP A 233 -4.28 -3.98 -12.29
N ALA A 234 -3.58 -3.11 -11.55
CA ALA A 234 -4.13 -2.41 -10.39
C ALA A 234 -5.47 -1.68 -10.63
N THR A 235 -5.58 -0.93 -11.73
CA THR A 235 -6.78 -0.15 -12.09
C THR A 235 -7.76 -0.87 -13.02
N ALA A 236 -7.56 -2.18 -13.23
CA ALA A 236 -8.39 -2.96 -14.14
C ALA A 236 -9.82 -3.15 -13.61
N PRO A 237 -10.82 -3.32 -14.50
CA PRO A 237 -12.05 -4.00 -14.15
C PRO A 237 -11.75 -5.37 -13.55
N ARG A 238 -12.57 -5.82 -12.59
CA ARG A 238 -12.37 -7.10 -11.91
C ARG A 238 -13.16 -8.23 -12.55
N ALA A 239 -12.56 -9.42 -12.57
CA ALA A 239 -13.20 -10.67 -12.92
C ALA A 239 -13.58 -11.45 -11.65
N GLU A 240 -14.78 -12.02 -11.65
CA GLU A 240 -15.34 -12.74 -10.51
C GLU A 240 -15.93 -14.08 -10.91
N LEU A 241 -15.89 -15.04 -10.00
CA LEU A 241 -16.44 -16.37 -10.22
C LEU A 241 -17.49 -16.71 -9.16
N TRP A 242 -18.69 -16.99 -9.63
CA TRP A 242 -19.83 -17.39 -8.81
C TRP A 242 -20.34 -18.78 -9.23
N LEU A 243 -21.14 -19.40 -8.36
CA LEU A 243 -21.71 -20.71 -8.60
C LEU A 243 -23.24 -20.64 -8.54
N TYR A 244 -23.90 -21.03 -9.62
CA TYR A 244 -25.36 -21.08 -9.69
C TYR A 244 -25.86 -22.52 -9.51
N HIS A 245 -26.70 -22.73 -8.48
CA HIS A 245 -27.39 -23.99 -8.22
C HIS A 245 -28.81 -23.93 -8.83
N PRO A 246 -29.07 -24.59 -9.96
CA PRO A 246 -30.32 -24.43 -10.70
C PRO A 246 -31.53 -25.05 -10.00
N LYS A 247 -31.34 -26.01 -9.09
CA LYS A 247 -32.45 -26.65 -8.37
C LYS A 247 -33.07 -25.72 -7.33
N GLU A 248 -32.26 -24.87 -6.72
CA GLU A 248 -32.66 -23.96 -5.65
C GLU A 248 -32.71 -22.50 -6.10
N SER A 249 -32.42 -22.22 -7.37
CA SER A 249 -32.30 -20.86 -7.90
C SER A 249 -31.39 -19.98 -7.04
N LEU A 250 -30.24 -20.55 -6.64
CA LEU A 250 -29.30 -19.92 -5.72
C LEU A 250 -28.01 -19.57 -6.45
N LEU A 251 -27.66 -18.29 -6.48
CA LEU A 251 -26.32 -17.83 -6.83
C LEU A 251 -25.49 -17.75 -5.54
N ALA A 252 -24.46 -18.56 -5.45
CA ALA A 252 -23.47 -18.52 -4.38
C ALA A 252 -22.21 -17.80 -4.86
N HIS A 253 -21.68 -16.94 -4.01
CA HIS A 253 -20.39 -16.29 -4.17
C HIS A 253 -19.62 -16.42 -2.84
N PRO A 254 -18.31 -16.20 -2.82
CA PRO A 254 -17.53 -16.26 -1.59
C PRO A 254 -18.06 -15.24 -0.55
N ASP A 255 -18.28 -15.69 0.69
CA ASP A 255 -18.34 -14.81 1.87
C ASP A 255 -16.96 -14.81 2.52
N LEU A 256 -16.57 -13.69 3.13
CA LEU A 256 -15.29 -13.53 3.83
C LEU A 256 -15.07 -14.59 4.92
N HIS A 257 -16.14 -15.14 5.50
CA HIS A 257 -16.03 -16.20 6.52
C HIS A 257 -15.80 -17.60 5.93
N ASP A 258 -16.16 -17.81 4.67
CA ASP A 258 -16.16 -19.12 4.01
C ASP A 258 -15.04 -19.26 2.95
N ILE A 259 -14.26 -18.20 2.74
CA ILE A 259 -13.09 -18.16 1.87
C ILE A 259 -11.81 -18.23 2.70
N SER A 260 -10.87 -19.09 2.30
CA SER A 260 -9.56 -19.22 2.93
C SER A 260 -8.46 -18.97 1.91
N PHE A 261 -7.56 -18.03 2.21
CA PHE A 261 -6.39 -17.72 1.39
C PHE A 261 -5.14 -18.42 1.92
N SER A 262 -4.20 -18.66 1.01
CA SER A 262 -2.80 -18.97 1.32
C SER A 262 -1.92 -18.58 0.14
N LEU A 263 -0.61 -18.59 0.33
CA LEU A 263 0.35 -18.57 -0.78
C LEU A 263 0.73 -19.99 -1.18
N PHE A 264 1.05 -20.19 -2.45
CA PHE A 264 1.43 -21.51 -2.98
C PHE A 264 2.78 -21.98 -2.41
N GLU A 265 2.97 -23.29 -2.21
CA GLU A 265 4.25 -23.92 -1.78
C GLU A 265 5.04 -23.16 -0.68
N SER A 266 6.23 -22.65 -1.00
CA SER A 266 7.18 -21.97 -0.09
C SER A 266 6.80 -20.51 0.18
N ASN A 267 5.59 -20.11 -0.16
CA ASN A 267 5.04 -18.75 -0.05
C ASN A 267 5.69 -17.67 -0.94
N PRO A 268 6.04 -17.90 -2.22
CA PRO A 268 6.15 -16.80 -3.18
C PRO A 268 4.81 -16.04 -3.28
N PRO A 269 4.79 -14.82 -3.84
CA PRO A 269 3.57 -14.02 -4.00
C PRO A 269 2.68 -14.58 -5.12
N ILE A 270 2.23 -15.82 -4.94
CA ILE A 270 1.34 -16.61 -5.81
C ILE A 270 0.13 -16.98 -4.95
N PRO A 271 -0.93 -16.16 -4.95
CA PRO A 271 -2.10 -16.40 -4.13
C PRO A 271 -2.92 -17.59 -4.63
N GLN A 272 -3.40 -18.38 -3.66
CA GLN A 272 -4.42 -19.39 -3.86
C GLN A 272 -5.52 -19.22 -2.81
N TRP A 273 -6.76 -19.53 -3.20
CA TRP A 273 -7.88 -19.48 -2.28
C TRP A 273 -8.88 -20.58 -2.54
N HIS A 274 -9.56 -20.95 -1.47
CA HIS A 274 -10.54 -22.02 -1.46
C HIS A 274 -11.84 -21.52 -0.84
N TRP A 275 -12.96 -21.89 -1.45
CA TRP A 275 -14.29 -21.73 -0.88
C TRP A 275 -15.20 -22.88 -1.32
N GLN A 276 -16.32 -23.07 -0.63
CA GLN A 276 -17.25 -24.14 -0.91
C GLN A 276 -18.69 -23.60 -0.89
N SER A 277 -19.52 -24.10 -1.80
CA SER A 277 -20.97 -23.92 -1.76
C SER A 277 -21.64 -25.28 -1.92
N LYS A 278 -22.38 -25.69 -0.88
CA LYS A 278 -22.98 -27.02 -0.78
C LYS A 278 -21.96 -28.13 -1.04
N GLU A 279 -22.19 -29.00 -2.01
CA GLU A 279 -21.30 -30.11 -2.36
C GLU A 279 -20.22 -29.74 -3.39
N ILE A 280 -20.10 -28.46 -3.77
CA ILE A 280 -19.10 -28.02 -4.74
C ILE A 280 -18.01 -27.21 -4.05
N SER A 281 -16.80 -27.74 -4.12
CA SER A 281 -15.56 -27.13 -3.64
C SER A 281 -14.83 -26.46 -4.81
N ILE A 282 -14.38 -25.21 -4.61
CA ILE A 282 -13.68 -24.42 -5.63
C ILE A 282 -12.33 -24.00 -5.08
N SER A 283 -11.26 -24.35 -5.79
CA SER A 283 -9.90 -23.91 -5.49
C SER A 283 -9.35 -23.09 -6.64
N ASN A 284 -8.73 -21.97 -6.32
CA ASN A 284 -8.21 -21.01 -7.27
C ASN A 284 -6.71 -20.82 -7.05
N LEU A 285 -5.98 -20.59 -8.14
CA LEU A 285 -4.57 -20.24 -8.12
C LEU A 285 -4.32 -19.20 -9.21
N VAL A 286 -3.69 -18.08 -8.84
CA VAL A 286 -3.33 -17.02 -9.79
C VAL A 286 -1.83 -16.73 -9.71
N PHE A 287 -1.19 -16.60 -10.86
CA PHE A 287 0.18 -16.12 -10.96
C PHE A 287 0.37 -15.31 -12.24
N SER A 288 1.38 -14.47 -12.27
CA SER A 288 1.78 -13.74 -13.47
C SER A 288 3.10 -14.31 -13.98
N ASN A 289 3.15 -14.65 -15.27
CA ASN A 289 4.41 -14.96 -15.94
C ASN A 289 4.86 -13.73 -16.75
N LYS A 290 5.89 -13.86 -17.59
CA LYS A 290 6.39 -12.73 -18.40
C LYS A 290 5.42 -12.23 -19.47
N ASP A 291 4.46 -13.04 -19.90
CA ASP A 291 3.60 -12.77 -21.05
C ASP A 291 2.12 -12.53 -20.65
N SER A 292 1.68 -13.07 -19.52
CA SER A 292 0.27 -13.13 -19.12
C SER A 292 0.05 -13.39 -17.63
N VAL A 293 -1.15 -13.04 -17.17
CA VAL A 293 -1.70 -13.47 -15.88
C VAL A 293 -2.50 -14.75 -16.11
N ARG A 294 -2.23 -15.78 -15.32
CA ARG A 294 -2.83 -17.10 -15.41
C ARG A 294 -3.68 -17.37 -14.18
N TRP A 295 -4.96 -17.67 -14.37
CA TRP A 295 -5.89 -18.05 -13.30
C TRP A 295 -6.46 -19.43 -13.56
N LYS A 296 -6.16 -20.40 -12.69
CA LYS A 296 -6.74 -21.75 -12.73
C LYS A 296 -7.78 -21.92 -11.66
N VAL A 297 -8.94 -22.42 -12.07
CA VAL A 297 -10.07 -22.76 -11.21
C VAL A 297 -10.26 -24.27 -11.24
N THR A 298 -10.08 -24.94 -10.10
CA THR A 298 -10.37 -26.36 -9.91
C THR A 298 -11.69 -26.51 -9.19
N ILE A 299 -12.64 -27.20 -9.82
CA ILE A 299 -13.98 -27.42 -9.29
C ILE A 299 -14.16 -28.91 -8.98
N SER A 300 -14.57 -29.22 -7.75
CA SER A 300 -14.69 -30.60 -7.26
C SER A 300 -16.05 -30.87 -6.63
N ASN A 301 -16.66 -32.00 -6.99
CA ASN A 301 -17.84 -32.52 -6.30
C ASN A 301 -17.40 -33.28 -5.03
N THR A 302 -17.81 -32.80 -3.86
CA THR A 302 -17.50 -33.41 -2.56
C THR A 302 -18.53 -34.45 -2.13
N ALA A 303 -19.59 -34.66 -2.89
CA ALA A 303 -20.61 -35.69 -2.63
C ALA A 303 -20.25 -37.06 -3.21
N ASP A 304 -21.02 -38.05 -2.78
CA ASP A 304 -21.06 -39.41 -3.33
C ASP A 304 -22.17 -39.60 -4.40
N TYR A 305 -22.85 -38.52 -4.81
CA TYR A 305 -23.82 -38.47 -5.90
C TYR A 305 -23.44 -37.42 -6.95
N SER A 306 -24.04 -37.51 -8.14
CA SER A 306 -23.85 -36.50 -9.20
C SER A 306 -24.49 -35.17 -8.86
N VAL A 307 -23.77 -34.07 -9.10
CA VAL A 307 -24.24 -32.70 -8.82
C VAL A 307 -24.20 -31.89 -10.12
N SER A 308 -25.33 -31.24 -10.42
CA SER A 308 -25.47 -30.34 -11.58
C SER A 308 -25.58 -28.90 -11.11
N PHE A 309 -24.75 -28.03 -11.69
CA PHE A 309 -24.62 -26.61 -11.32
C PHE A 309 -24.09 -25.83 -12.53
N ALA A 310 -23.88 -24.52 -12.38
CA ALA A 310 -23.16 -23.73 -13.38
C ALA A 310 -22.12 -22.83 -12.71
N ILE A 311 -20.96 -22.69 -13.34
CA ILE A 311 -20.00 -21.63 -13.02
C ILE A 311 -20.40 -20.38 -13.81
N MET A 312 -20.49 -19.25 -13.12
CA MET A 312 -20.79 -17.94 -13.67
C MET A 312 -19.54 -17.07 -13.54
N LEU A 313 -18.91 -16.70 -14.66
CA LEU A 313 -17.78 -15.76 -14.67
C LEU A 313 -18.30 -14.37 -15.05
N ALA A 314 -18.12 -13.40 -14.17
CA ALA A 314 -18.51 -12.02 -14.38
C ALA A 314 -17.28 -11.14 -14.58
N VAL A 315 -17.40 -10.12 -15.42
CA VAL A 315 -16.43 -9.02 -15.52
C VAL A 315 -17.19 -7.74 -15.21
N LEU A 316 -16.79 -7.05 -14.15
CA LEU A 316 -17.50 -5.91 -13.59
C LEU A 316 -16.63 -4.64 -13.68
N PRO A 317 -17.24 -3.45 -13.92
CA PRO A 317 -16.58 -2.14 -14.00
C PRO A 317 -16.21 -1.60 -12.61
N LEU A 318 -15.75 -2.48 -11.73
CA LEU A 318 -15.37 -2.16 -10.35
C LEU A 318 -13.87 -2.43 -10.20
N ALA A 319 -13.17 -1.52 -9.52
CA ALA A 319 -11.76 -1.67 -9.18
C ALA A 319 -11.61 -2.27 -7.77
N THR A 320 -10.41 -2.77 -7.47
CA THR A 320 -10.10 -3.38 -6.16
C THR A 320 -10.19 -2.39 -5.00
N ASN A 321 -9.81 -1.14 -5.23
CA ASN A 321 -9.72 -0.05 -4.25
C ASN A 321 -11.06 0.65 -3.95
N ALA A 322 -12.18 -0.07 -4.01
CA ALA A 322 -13.53 0.49 -3.82
C ALA A 322 -13.91 1.63 -4.79
N ASP A 323 -13.35 1.58 -6.01
CA ASP A 323 -13.56 2.55 -7.08
C ASP A 323 -14.26 1.89 -8.30
N ILE A 324 -14.60 2.68 -9.31
CA ILE A 324 -15.11 2.26 -10.62
C ILE A 324 -13.94 2.16 -11.59
N ALA A 325 -13.87 1.06 -12.34
CA ALA A 325 -12.99 0.90 -13.48
C ALA A 325 -13.81 1.13 -14.77
N PRO A 326 -13.70 2.29 -15.44
CA PRO A 326 -14.61 2.67 -16.52
C PRO A 326 -14.59 1.70 -17.73
N VAL A 327 -15.75 1.12 -18.04
CA VAL A 327 -15.95 0.27 -19.23
C VAL A 327 -16.97 0.92 -20.15
N CYS A 328 -16.49 1.52 -21.23
CA CYS A 328 -17.30 2.29 -22.19
C CYS A 328 -17.62 1.54 -23.48
N ASP A 329 -16.79 0.57 -23.82
CA ASP A 329 -17.00 -0.37 -24.91
C ASP A 329 -16.64 -1.77 -24.40
N ILE A 330 -17.52 -2.74 -24.60
CA ILE A 330 -17.27 -4.11 -24.22
C ILE A 330 -17.82 -5.06 -25.29
N THR A 331 -16.97 -5.99 -25.73
CA THR A 331 -17.31 -6.92 -26.82
C THR A 331 -16.86 -8.34 -26.52
N THR A 332 -17.65 -9.30 -26.97
CA THR A 332 -17.31 -10.73 -26.94
C THR A 332 -16.65 -11.10 -28.27
N HIS A 333 -15.51 -11.80 -28.23
CA HIS A 333 -14.78 -12.28 -29.40
C HIS A 333 -14.59 -13.81 -29.34
N LYS A 334 -14.67 -14.47 -30.51
CA LYS A 334 -14.36 -15.90 -30.69
C LYS A 334 -15.07 -16.85 -29.71
N ASN A 335 -16.21 -16.42 -29.15
CA ASN A 335 -17.02 -17.09 -28.13
C ASN A 335 -16.33 -17.41 -26.79
N ASN A 336 -15.06 -17.04 -26.58
CA ASN A 336 -14.33 -17.32 -25.35
C ASN A 336 -13.42 -16.17 -24.90
N GLN A 337 -13.65 -14.96 -25.38
CA GLN A 337 -12.84 -13.78 -25.06
C GLN A 337 -13.72 -12.54 -24.84
N VAL A 338 -13.34 -11.69 -23.88
CA VAL A 338 -13.88 -10.33 -23.75
C VAL A 338 -12.80 -9.32 -24.07
N TRP A 339 -13.20 -8.27 -24.77
CA TRP A 339 -12.43 -7.07 -24.99
C TRP A 339 -13.12 -5.90 -24.30
N ILE A 340 -12.34 -5.01 -23.70
CA ILE A 340 -12.77 -3.81 -23.00
C ILE A 340 -12.08 -2.61 -23.62
N ASN A 341 -12.84 -1.57 -23.94
CA ASN A 341 -12.37 -0.31 -24.50
C ASN A 341 -11.46 -0.52 -25.74
N GLY A 342 -11.83 -1.49 -26.58
CA GLY A 342 -11.08 -1.87 -27.79
C GLY A 342 -9.79 -2.68 -27.55
N ARG A 343 -9.55 -3.19 -26.34
CA ARG A 343 -8.35 -3.97 -25.97
C ARG A 343 -8.73 -5.35 -25.43
N PRO A 344 -7.92 -6.40 -25.64
CA PRO A 344 -8.21 -7.72 -25.07
C PRO A 344 -8.13 -7.66 -23.54
N PHE A 345 -9.03 -8.37 -22.84
CA PHE A 345 -9.09 -8.36 -21.38
C PHE A 345 -8.93 -9.75 -20.77
N ILE A 346 -9.76 -10.71 -21.19
CA ILE A 346 -9.73 -12.07 -20.65
C ILE A 346 -10.07 -13.08 -21.75
N ALA A 347 -9.42 -14.24 -21.73
CA ALA A 347 -9.82 -15.41 -22.49
C ALA A 347 -9.89 -16.66 -21.61
N SER A 348 -10.70 -17.64 -22.03
CA SER A 348 -10.85 -18.94 -21.39
C SER A 348 -10.31 -20.06 -22.29
N ASN A 349 -9.70 -21.07 -21.69
CA ASN A 349 -9.24 -22.26 -22.41
C ASN A 349 -10.40 -23.12 -22.97
N ILE A 350 -11.57 -23.04 -22.34
CA ILE A 350 -12.81 -23.69 -22.79
C ILE A 350 -13.88 -22.66 -23.18
N GLU A 351 -14.69 -22.99 -24.19
CA GLU A 351 -15.81 -22.14 -24.63
C GLU A 351 -16.97 -22.24 -23.62
N PRO A 352 -17.49 -21.13 -23.06
CA PRO A 352 -18.71 -21.13 -22.26
C PRO A 352 -19.92 -21.54 -23.09
N ALA A 353 -20.94 -22.14 -22.46
CA ALA A 353 -22.18 -22.48 -23.16
C ALA A 353 -23.01 -21.23 -23.51
N GLN A 354 -22.88 -20.17 -22.70
CA GLN A 354 -23.50 -18.86 -22.94
C GLN A 354 -22.54 -17.76 -22.51
N MET A 355 -22.53 -16.68 -23.27
CA MET A 355 -21.68 -15.51 -23.03
C MET A 355 -22.41 -14.28 -23.54
N GLY A 356 -22.36 -13.18 -22.78
CA GLY A 356 -22.91 -11.92 -23.25
C GLY A 356 -22.50 -10.72 -22.41
N VAL A 357 -22.80 -9.54 -22.94
CA VAL A 357 -22.48 -8.24 -22.34
C VAL A 357 -23.73 -7.43 -22.05
N GLY A 358 -23.67 -6.62 -21.00
CA GLY A 358 -24.77 -5.80 -20.51
C GLY A 358 -24.27 -4.69 -19.60
N ARG A 359 -25.17 -3.81 -19.16
CA ARG A 359 -24.88 -2.91 -18.04
C ARG A 359 -24.77 -3.69 -16.73
N LEU A 360 -24.07 -3.15 -15.75
CA LEU A 360 -23.82 -3.76 -14.44
C LEU A 360 -25.08 -4.40 -13.83
N GLU A 361 -26.15 -3.62 -13.66
CA GLU A 361 -27.41 -4.08 -13.07
C GLU A 361 -28.03 -5.27 -13.82
N LYS A 362 -27.98 -5.26 -15.16
CA LYS A 362 -28.50 -6.34 -15.98
C LYS A 362 -27.70 -7.62 -15.79
N ILE A 363 -26.37 -7.51 -15.71
CA ILE A 363 -25.47 -8.65 -15.49
C ILE A 363 -25.69 -9.26 -14.10
N LEU A 364 -25.82 -8.44 -13.06
CA LEU A 364 -26.10 -8.91 -11.69
C LEU A 364 -27.47 -9.60 -11.61
N SER A 365 -28.50 -9.00 -12.22
CA SER A 365 -29.84 -9.60 -12.30
C SER A 365 -29.86 -10.91 -13.09
N ASP A 366 -29.15 -10.99 -14.21
CA ASP A 366 -29.02 -12.22 -15.00
C ASP A 366 -28.33 -13.34 -14.22
N ALA A 367 -27.25 -13.01 -13.51
CA ALA A 367 -26.51 -13.97 -12.71
C ALA A 367 -27.38 -14.60 -11.62
N LEU A 368 -28.17 -13.77 -10.91
CA LEU A 368 -29.12 -14.25 -9.90
C LEU A 368 -30.15 -15.23 -10.47
N ASN A 369 -30.61 -14.99 -11.69
CA ASN A 369 -31.57 -15.86 -12.37
C ASN A 369 -30.90 -17.05 -13.08
N GLY A 370 -29.58 -17.16 -13.03
CA GLY A 370 -28.80 -18.15 -13.76
C GLY A 370 -28.94 -18.03 -15.28
N THR A 371 -29.22 -16.83 -15.80
CA THR A 371 -29.35 -16.53 -17.23
C THR A 371 -28.16 -15.71 -17.72
N VAL A 372 -28.03 -15.57 -19.03
CA VAL A 372 -27.01 -14.71 -19.67
C VAL A 372 -27.67 -13.94 -20.80
N THR A 373 -27.57 -12.61 -20.78
CA THR A 373 -27.99 -11.74 -21.88
C THR A 373 -27.32 -12.15 -23.20
N GLN A 374 -27.99 -11.96 -24.34
CA GLN A 374 -27.52 -12.47 -25.64
C GLN A 374 -26.81 -11.40 -26.50
N SER A 375 -26.49 -10.25 -25.92
CA SER A 375 -25.75 -9.20 -26.61
C SER A 375 -24.25 -9.52 -26.66
N SER A 376 -23.63 -9.35 -27.83
CA SER A 376 -22.18 -9.59 -28.05
C SER A 376 -21.33 -8.31 -28.02
N SER A 377 -21.96 -7.14 -27.99
CA SER A 377 -21.28 -5.85 -27.90
C SER A 377 -22.17 -4.82 -27.21
N LEU A 378 -21.58 -3.89 -26.46
CA LEU A 378 -22.29 -2.81 -25.80
C LEU A 378 -21.41 -1.56 -25.71
N PHE A 379 -21.99 -0.40 -26.02
CA PHE A 379 -21.39 0.92 -25.82
C PHE A 379 -22.12 1.67 -24.69
N THR A 380 -21.35 2.23 -23.76
CA THR A 380 -21.82 2.83 -22.49
C THR A 380 -21.03 4.10 -22.14
N ASN A 381 -20.69 4.96 -23.11
CA ASN A 381 -19.93 6.20 -22.85
C ASN A 381 -20.58 7.11 -21.78
N ASP A 382 -21.91 7.08 -21.67
CA ASP A 382 -22.71 7.85 -20.73
C ASP A 382 -22.59 7.35 -19.28
N THR A 383 -22.36 6.05 -19.11
CA THR A 383 -22.58 5.32 -17.85
C THR A 383 -21.36 4.56 -17.37
N LYS A 384 -20.45 4.24 -18.29
CA LYS A 384 -19.13 3.64 -18.09
C LYS A 384 -19.17 2.32 -17.31
N ASP A 385 -20.29 1.59 -17.39
CA ASP A 385 -20.63 0.42 -16.58
C ASP A 385 -20.78 -0.89 -17.38
N GLY A 386 -20.16 -0.95 -18.56
CA GLY A 386 -20.17 -2.16 -19.38
C GLY A 386 -19.63 -3.37 -18.60
N SER A 387 -20.36 -4.48 -18.67
CA SER A 387 -20.11 -5.70 -17.89
C SER A 387 -20.32 -6.94 -18.76
N ALA A 388 -19.68 -8.06 -18.40
CA ALA A 388 -19.85 -9.34 -19.10
C ALA A 388 -20.23 -10.47 -18.15
N LEU A 389 -20.95 -11.47 -18.66
CA LEU A 389 -21.31 -12.68 -17.94
C LEU A 389 -21.18 -13.91 -18.83
N TRP A 390 -20.57 -14.96 -18.29
CA TRP A 390 -20.31 -16.22 -18.97
C TRP A 390 -20.87 -17.34 -18.10
N LYS A 391 -21.45 -18.37 -18.74
CA LYS A 391 -22.05 -19.51 -18.05
C LYS A 391 -21.48 -20.84 -18.54
N TYR A 392 -20.96 -21.61 -17.61
CA TYR A 392 -20.45 -22.97 -17.82
C TYR A 392 -21.33 -23.97 -17.07
N PRO A 393 -22.34 -24.58 -17.72
CA PRO A 393 -23.14 -25.63 -17.10
C PRO A 393 -22.28 -26.89 -16.92
N LEU A 394 -22.24 -27.42 -15.71
CA LEU A 394 -21.45 -28.59 -15.34
C LEU A 394 -22.32 -29.65 -14.66
N ASN A 395 -21.98 -30.91 -14.90
CA ASN A 395 -22.53 -32.06 -14.17
C ASN A 395 -21.39 -32.99 -13.79
N LEU A 396 -21.03 -32.99 -12.52
CA LEU A 396 -19.89 -33.76 -12.01
C LEU A 396 -20.38 -35.05 -11.35
N SER A 397 -19.76 -36.16 -11.72
CA SER A 397 -19.95 -37.46 -11.07
C SER A 397 -19.48 -37.41 -9.60
N PRO A 398 -19.86 -38.39 -8.76
CA PRO A 398 -19.34 -38.49 -7.39
C PRO A 398 -17.83 -38.32 -7.35
N ARG A 399 -17.32 -37.43 -6.49
CA ARG A 399 -15.88 -37.17 -6.30
C ARG A 399 -15.11 -36.71 -7.55
N GLN A 400 -15.80 -36.35 -8.63
CA GLN A 400 -15.16 -35.88 -9.85
C GLN A 400 -14.71 -34.42 -9.69
N SER A 401 -13.56 -34.10 -10.29
CA SER A 401 -13.05 -32.74 -10.44
C SER A 401 -12.89 -32.36 -11.91
N THR A 402 -12.97 -31.07 -12.19
CA THR A 402 -12.67 -30.47 -13.50
C THR A 402 -11.97 -29.13 -13.31
N GLN A 403 -11.44 -28.55 -14.39
CA GLN A 403 -10.66 -27.33 -14.37
C GLN A 403 -11.08 -26.38 -15.49
N ILE A 404 -11.03 -25.08 -15.19
CA ILE A 404 -11.17 -23.98 -16.15
C ILE A 404 -9.96 -23.07 -15.96
N GLU A 405 -9.34 -22.66 -17.06
CA GLU A 405 -8.20 -21.75 -17.04
C GLU A 405 -8.56 -20.47 -17.76
N PHE A 406 -8.23 -19.35 -17.12
CA PHE A 406 -8.35 -18.01 -17.67
C PHE A 406 -6.97 -17.41 -17.87
N ILE A 407 -6.86 -16.59 -18.90
CA ILE A 407 -5.67 -15.82 -19.24
C ILE A 407 -6.04 -14.36 -19.43
N PHE A 408 -5.26 -13.48 -18.81
CA PHE A 408 -5.36 -12.03 -18.97
C PHE A 408 -4.04 -11.48 -19.52
N PRO A 409 -4.03 -10.34 -20.22
CA PRO A 409 -2.78 -9.65 -20.51
C PRO A 409 -2.21 -9.08 -19.20
N ASN A 410 -0.88 -8.99 -19.12
CA ASN A 410 -0.19 -8.41 -17.96
C ASN A 410 -0.36 -6.89 -17.86
N ASP A 411 -0.63 -6.22 -18.97
CA ASP A 411 -0.68 -4.76 -19.07
C ASP A 411 -1.86 -4.37 -19.97
N PRO A 412 -2.53 -3.23 -19.72
CA PRO A 412 -3.67 -2.79 -20.51
C PRO A 412 -3.36 -2.60 -22.00
N ASP A 413 -2.12 -2.36 -22.41
CA ASP A 413 -1.67 -2.22 -23.80
C ASP A 413 -1.04 -3.51 -24.37
N ALA A 414 -0.89 -4.55 -23.55
CA ALA A 414 -0.35 -5.82 -24.00
C ALA A 414 -1.33 -6.60 -24.89
N THR A 415 -0.78 -7.36 -25.84
CA THR A 415 -1.56 -8.33 -26.60
C THR A 415 -1.85 -9.56 -25.74
N LEU A 416 -3.04 -10.12 -25.86
CA LEU A 416 -3.34 -11.40 -25.22
C LEU A 416 -2.71 -12.56 -25.99
N ASP A 417 -1.56 -13.03 -25.50
CA ASP A 417 -0.91 -14.23 -26.04
C ASP A 417 -1.63 -15.49 -25.54
N ASN A 418 -2.55 -16.00 -26.34
CA ASN A 418 -3.17 -17.31 -26.09
C ASN A 418 -2.30 -18.45 -26.63
N SER A 419 -0.99 -18.41 -26.36
CA SER A 419 -0.08 -19.49 -26.75
C SER A 419 -0.49 -20.79 -26.05
N ASN A 420 -0.33 -21.93 -26.72
CA ASN A 420 -0.70 -23.25 -26.20
C ASN A 420 0.21 -23.74 -25.05
N SER A 421 0.78 -22.84 -24.24
CA SER A 421 1.61 -23.23 -23.10
C SER A 421 0.73 -23.89 -22.02
N SER A 422 1.20 -25.01 -21.51
CA SER A 422 0.54 -25.69 -20.39
C SER A 422 0.63 -24.81 -19.13
N PHE A 423 -0.48 -24.66 -18.42
CA PHE A 423 -0.52 -23.95 -17.13
C PHE A 423 0.53 -24.47 -16.16
N ASP A 424 0.67 -25.80 -16.03
CA ASP A 424 1.60 -26.40 -15.07
C ASP A 424 3.06 -26.15 -15.46
N LYS A 425 3.36 -26.06 -16.77
CA LYS A 425 4.69 -25.67 -17.23
C LYS A 425 4.99 -24.22 -16.81
N ASP A 426 4.06 -23.31 -17.09
CA ASP A 426 4.25 -21.89 -16.77
C ASP A 426 4.32 -21.66 -15.26
N LEU A 427 3.54 -22.40 -14.46
CA LEU A 427 3.63 -22.36 -13.00
C LEU A 427 5.00 -22.82 -12.51
N ASN A 428 5.52 -23.94 -13.01
CA ASN A 428 6.85 -24.45 -12.61
C ASN A 428 7.98 -23.50 -13.01
N ASP A 429 7.89 -22.88 -14.19
CA ASP A 429 8.86 -21.87 -14.65
C ASP A 429 8.81 -20.63 -13.73
N THR A 430 7.62 -20.17 -13.36
CA THR A 430 7.43 -19.05 -12.42
C THR A 430 7.96 -19.39 -11.02
N LEU A 431 7.69 -20.59 -10.50
CA LEU A 431 8.20 -21.04 -9.20
C LEU A 431 9.74 -21.09 -9.19
N SER A 432 10.34 -21.65 -10.24
CA SER A 432 11.80 -21.69 -10.38
C SER A 432 12.40 -20.29 -10.42
N SER A 433 11.71 -19.32 -11.04
CA SER A 433 12.15 -17.92 -11.03
C SER A 433 12.07 -17.29 -9.64
N TRP A 434 11.03 -17.59 -8.85
CA TRP A 434 10.90 -17.07 -7.49
C TRP A 434 11.93 -17.69 -6.55
N GLU A 435 12.14 -19.01 -6.62
CA GLU A 435 13.18 -19.69 -5.87
C GLU A 435 14.55 -19.10 -6.18
N TYR A 436 14.88 -18.87 -7.45
CA TYR A 436 16.15 -18.23 -7.81
C TYR A 436 16.29 -16.82 -7.23
N LYS A 437 15.23 -15.99 -7.30
CA LYS A 437 15.27 -14.62 -6.76
C LYS A 437 15.48 -14.65 -5.25
N GLN A 438 14.79 -15.50 -4.51
CA GLN A 438 14.79 -15.50 -3.03
C GLN A 438 15.93 -16.29 -2.36
N THR A 439 16.92 -16.80 -3.12
CA THR A 439 18.00 -17.65 -2.57
C THR A 439 19.24 -16.89 -2.09
N HIS A 440 19.27 -15.56 -2.20
CA HIS A 440 20.45 -14.77 -1.88
C HIS A 440 20.01 -13.61 -0.97
N PRO A 441 20.35 -13.60 0.34
CA PRO A 441 20.84 -14.71 1.16
C PRO A 441 19.76 -15.74 1.53
N ILE A 442 20.18 -16.92 1.99
CA ILE A 442 19.25 -17.91 2.56
C ILE A 442 19.14 -17.65 4.06
N ILE A 443 17.93 -17.35 4.53
CA ILE A 443 17.61 -17.28 5.96
C ILE A 443 16.55 -18.35 6.26
N SER A 444 16.90 -19.25 7.18
CA SER A 444 16.02 -20.32 7.65
C SER A 444 15.91 -20.29 9.17
N VAL A 445 14.70 -20.08 9.65
CA VAL A 445 14.33 -20.07 11.07
C VAL A 445 13.32 -21.18 11.36
N PRO A 446 13.27 -21.71 12.60
CA PRO A 446 12.43 -22.86 12.91
C PRO A 446 10.95 -22.50 13.15
N ASP A 447 10.63 -21.21 13.31
CA ASP A 447 9.26 -20.73 13.39
C ASP A 447 8.66 -20.62 11.99
N LYS A 448 7.68 -21.47 11.69
CA LYS A 448 7.02 -21.51 10.38
C LYS A 448 6.24 -20.23 10.08
N TYR A 449 5.65 -19.57 11.09
CA TYR A 449 4.93 -18.32 10.84
C TYR A 449 5.90 -17.21 10.45
N VAL A 450 7.03 -17.11 11.15
CA VAL A 450 8.08 -16.15 10.83
C VAL A 450 8.71 -16.43 9.47
N GLN A 451 9.02 -17.70 9.18
CA GLN A 451 9.62 -18.10 7.90
C GLN A 451 8.68 -17.85 6.71
N ASN A 452 7.40 -18.20 6.85
CA ASN A 452 6.45 -18.01 5.76
C ASN A 452 6.23 -16.51 5.46
N ALA A 453 6.11 -15.69 6.51
CA ALA A 453 6.03 -14.24 6.38
C ALA A 453 7.31 -13.67 5.73
N LEU A 454 8.50 -14.18 6.11
CA LEU A 454 9.77 -13.74 5.53
C LEU A 454 9.80 -13.98 4.01
N ASN A 455 9.38 -15.16 3.57
CA ASN A 455 9.34 -15.52 2.16
C ASN A 455 8.30 -14.67 1.39
N ALA A 456 7.12 -14.47 1.99
CA ALA A 456 6.06 -13.66 1.40
C ALA A 456 6.47 -12.19 1.27
N SER A 457 6.96 -11.57 2.35
CA SER A 457 7.42 -10.18 2.39
C SER A 457 8.57 -9.92 1.42
N LEU A 458 9.53 -10.85 1.29
CA LEU A 458 10.58 -10.71 0.29
C LEU A 458 10.00 -10.75 -1.14
N GLY A 459 8.97 -11.57 -1.37
CA GLY A 459 8.22 -11.60 -2.62
C GLY A 459 7.55 -10.26 -2.93
N TYR A 460 6.80 -9.72 -1.97
CA TYR A 460 6.11 -8.43 -2.12
C TYR A 460 7.08 -7.27 -2.32
N LEU A 461 8.21 -7.26 -1.61
CA LEU A 461 9.26 -6.25 -1.75
C LEU A 461 9.91 -6.24 -3.15
N LEU A 462 10.01 -7.42 -3.79
CA LEU A 462 10.52 -7.50 -5.16
C LEU A 462 9.47 -7.13 -6.21
N LEU A 463 8.19 -7.32 -5.90
CA LEU A 463 7.09 -6.89 -6.77
C LEU A 463 6.91 -5.38 -6.76
N SER A 464 7.19 -4.70 -5.63
CA SER A 464 7.09 -3.24 -5.54
C SER A 464 8.18 -2.48 -6.31
N MET A 465 9.03 -3.16 -7.08
CA MET A 465 10.19 -2.54 -7.73
C MET A 465 9.89 -2.17 -9.19
N ASP A 466 9.83 -0.87 -9.42
CA ASP A 466 9.64 -0.24 -10.72
C ASP A 466 10.98 0.23 -11.32
N PRO A 467 11.02 0.64 -12.61
CA PRO A 467 12.26 1.05 -13.27
C PRO A 467 12.95 2.23 -12.60
N ASP A 468 12.20 3.10 -11.93
CA ASP A 468 12.66 4.33 -11.29
C ASP A 468 12.83 4.22 -9.76
N GLY A 469 12.31 3.16 -9.14
CA GLY A 469 12.49 2.87 -7.72
C GLY A 469 11.36 2.01 -7.13
N PRO A 470 11.32 1.83 -5.80
CA PRO A 470 10.23 1.14 -5.13
C PRO A 470 8.96 2.00 -5.06
N HIS A 471 7.82 1.40 -5.40
CA HIS A 471 6.48 1.97 -5.21
C HIS A 471 5.81 1.29 -4.00
N PRO A 472 5.48 2.03 -2.92
CA PRO A 472 4.97 1.44 -1.67
C PRO A 472 3.71 0.58 -1.81
N GLY A 473 2.92 0.81 -2.86
CA GLY A 473 1.84 -0.08 -3.24
C GLY A 473 1.30 0.20 -4.66
N PRO A 474 0.49 -0.72 -5.20
CA PRO A 474 0.06 -0.71 -6.60
C PRO A 474 -1.03 0.32 -6.93
N LEU A 475 -1.56 1.06 -5.96
CA LEU A 475 -2.75 1.91 -6.11
C LEU A 475 -2.52 3.33 -5.60
N ALA A 476 -2.72 3.57 -4.31
CA ALA A 476 -2.68 4.91 -3.72
C ALA A 476 -1.25 5.48 -3.69
N HIS A 477 -0.25 4.60 -3.66
CA HIS A 477 1.16 4.95 -3.53
C HIS A 477 2.00 4.44 -4.71
N ASP A 478 1.44 4.48 -5.93
CA ASP A 478 2.13 4.13 -7.18
C ASP A 478 3.08 5.25 -7.66
N ALA A 479 4.07 5.53 -6.83
CA ALA A 479 5.13 6.50 -7.05
C ALA A 479 6.34 6.19 -6.15
N VAL A 480 7.51 6.71 -6.50
CA VAL A 480 8.70 6.61 -5.64
C VAL A 480 8.66 7.67 -4.55
N TRP A 481 8.45 7.24 -3.32
CA TRP A 481 8.66 8.05 -2.12
C TRP A 481 10.11 7.86 -1.63
N VAL A 482 10.87 8.95 -1.50
CA VAL A 482 12.30 8.89 -1.11
C VAL A 482 12.45 8.32 0.31
N ARG A 483 11.49 8.59 1.18
CA ARG A 483 11.39 8.01 2.52
C ARG A 483 11.31 6.50 2.47
N ASP A 484 10.29 5.97 1.81
CA ASP A 484 10.07 4.53 1.63
C ASP A 484 11.25 3.86 0.94
N SER A 485 11.89 4.56 0.00
CA SER A 485 13.08 4.11 -0.71
C SER A 485 14.28 3.91 0.21
N ALA A 486 14.42 4.68 1.30
CA ALA A 486 15.53 4.51 2.24
C ALA A 486 15.42 3.17 2.99
N TYR A 487 14.24 2.84 3.50
CA TYR A 487 13.98 1.60 4.23
C TYR A 487 13.93 0.39 3.31
N THR A 488 13.20 0.49 2.19
CA THR A 488 13.15 -0.54 1.15
C THR A 488 14.53 -0.81 0.57
N GLY A 489 15.29 0.26 0.29
CA GLY A 489 16.66 0.15 -0.22
C GLY A 489 17.62 -0.51 0.77
N LEU A 490 17.50 -0.21 2.08
CA LEU A 490 18.26 -0.90 3.13
C LEU A 490 17.92 -2.40 3.15
N ALA A 491 16.64 -2.76 3.15
CA ALA A 491 16.19 -4.15 3.11
C ALA A 491 16.73 -4.88 1.86
N LEU A 492 16.66 -4.25 0.69
CA LEU A 492 17.20 -4.82 -0.55
C LEU A 492 18.72 -5.01 -0.49
N LEU A 493 19.49 -4.09 0.08
CA LEU A 493 20.93 -4.25 0.29
C LEU A 493 21.25 -5.40 1.26
N GLN A 494 20.52 -5.47 2.37
CA GLN A 494 20.62 -6.52 3.37
C GLN A 494 20.31 -7.91 2.79
N TYR A 495 19.52 -7.96 1.72
CA TYR A 495 19.19 -9.17 0.96
C TYR A 495 19.87 -9.25 -0.42
N GLY A 496 20.94 -8.48 -0.68
CA GLY A 496 21.81 -8.70 -1.85
C GLY A 496 21.25 -8.23 -3.21
N TYR A 497 20.26 -7.34 -3.23
CA TYR A 497 19.70 -6.74 -4.45
C TYR A 497 20.32 -5.38 -4.78
N GLU A 498 21.64 -5.27 -4.69
CA GLU A 498 22.38 -4.01 -4.91
C GLU A 498 22.03 -3.32 -6.22
N ASN A 499 21.84 -4.05 -7.32
CA ASN A 499 21.54 -3.46 -8.62
C ASN A 499 20.22 -2.68 -8.65
N LEU A 500 19.20 -3.14 -7.92
CA LEU A 500 17.91 -2.43 -7.81
C LEU A 500 18.07 -1.13 -7.03
N VAL A 501 18.87 -1.18 -5.96
CA VAL A 501 19.15 -0.02 -5.11
C VAL A 501 20.00 1.02 -5.84
N LYS A 502 20.98 0.58 -6.63
CA LYS A 502 21.76 1.47 -7.50
C LYS A 502 20.86 2.30 -8.41
N THR A 503 19.92 1.67 -9.11
CA THR A 503 18.98 2.36 -10.01
C THR A 503 18.13 3.38 -9.26
N THR A 504 17.65 3.01 -8.06
CA THR A 504 16.87 3.90 -7.20
C THR A 504 17.67 5.16 -6.81
N ILE A 505 18.94 4.99 -6.43
CA ILE A 505 19.82 6.11 -6.07
C ILE A 505 20.13 6.99 -7.29
N ASP A 506 20.46 6.37 -8.43
CA ASP A 506 20.75 7.09 -9.68
C ASP A 506 19.59 7.99 -10.08
N THR A 507 18.36 7.45 -10.09
CA THR A 507 17.18 8.21 -10.51
C THR A 507 16.80 9.29 -9.48
N THR A 508 16.96 9.01 -8.18
CA THR A 508 16.73 10.01 -7.11
C THR A 508 17.69 11.20 -7.23
N PHE A 509 18.96 10.95 -7.55
CA PHE A 509 19.91 12.04 -7.74
C PHE A 509 19.74 12.77 -9.09
N GLN A 510 19.18 12.11 -10.10
CA GLN A 510 18.83 12.78 -11.37
C GLN A 510 17.68 13.78 -11.22
N SER A 511 16.78 13.57 -10.26
CA SER A 511 15.70 14.52 -9.94
C SER A 511 16.11 15.64 -8.97
N GLN A 512 17.37 15.69 -8.53
CA GLN A 512 17.85 16.72 -7.60
C GLN A 512 17.77 18.11 -8.24
N ASP A 513 17.19 19.08 -7.52
CA ASP A 513 17.11 20.47 -7.96
C ASP A 513 18.49 21.13 -7.97
N THR A 514 18.59 22.26 -8.68
CA THR A 514 19.87 22.96 -8.86
C THR A 514 20.48 23.47 -7.55
N ASP A 515 19.66 23.75 -6.54
CA ASP A 515 20.05 24.21 -5.20
C ASP A 515 20.43 23.06 -4.25
N GLY A 516 20.25 21.80 -4.67
CA GLY A 516 20.55 20.61 -3.89
C GLY A 516 19.35 19.96 -3.22
N ARG A 517 18.14 20.53 -3.33
CA ARG A 517 16.91 19.89 -2.84
C ARG A 517 16.67 18.55 -3.55
N ILE A 518 16.28 17.55 -2.76
CA ILE A 518 15.76 16.28 -3.27
C ILE A 518 14.22 16.34 -3.19
N PRO A 519 13.50 16.24 -4.31
CA PRO A 519 12.04 16.08 -4.29
C PRO A 519 11.66 14.83 -3.49
N PRO A 520 10.72 14.93 -2.54
CA PRO A 520 10.39 13.80 -1.66
C PRO A 520 9.63 12.68 -2.37
N ILE A 521 8.92 13.02 -3.45
CA ILE A 521 8.14 12.08 -4.26
C ILE A 521 8.55 12.25 -5.72
N ARG A 522 8.68 11.12 -6.43
CA ARG A 522 8.97 11.05 -7.85
C ARG A 522 7.99 10.13 -8.57
N GLY A 523 7.54 10.51 -9.76
CA GLY A 523 6.64 9.73 -10.61
C GLY A 523 5.62 10.63 -11.32
N ASP A 524 5.10 10.17 -12.46
CA ASP A 524 4.22 10.99 -13.31
C ASP A 524 2.87 11.36 -12.64
N ASN A 525 2.51 10.69 -11.53
CA ASN A 525 1.18 10.72 -10.92
C ASN A 525 1.07 11.43 -9.55
N VAL A 526 2.03 12.29 -9.16
CA VAL A 526 2.07 12.86 -7.80
C VAL A 526 2.49 14.34 -7.74
N PRO A 527 2.08 15.09 -6.69
CA PRO A 527 2.45 16.49 -6.54
C PRO A 527 3.92 16.61 -6.13
N TRP A 528 4.79 16.82 -7.12
CA TRP A 528 6.25 16.98 -6.97
C TRP A 528 6.72 18.15 -6.06
N GLN A 529 5.82 18.87 -5.38
CA GLN A 529 6.10 20.17 -4.76
C GLN A 529 5.87 20.23 -3.24
N ASP A 530 5.67 19.09 -2.57
CA ASP A 530 5.61 19.08 -1.11
C ASP A 530 6.98 19.29 -0.47
N ASN A 531 7.01 20.06 0.62
CA ASN A 531 8.20 20.28 1.42
C ASN A 531 8.31 19.20 2.49
N GLU A 532 9.13 18.18 2.24
CA GLU A 532 9.54 17.19 3.25
C GLU A 532 11.07 17.27 3.37
N TRP A 533 11.56 17.58 4.59
CA TRP A 533 13.00 17.86 4.83
C TRP A 533 13.78 16.62 5.31
N ASP A 534 13.17 15.45 5.31
CA ASP A 534 13.79 14.16 5.58
C ASP A 534 14.44 13.54 4.33
N SER A 535 13.87 13.76 3.14
CA SER A 535 14.29 13.16 1.85
C SER A 535 15.77 13.36 1.50
N GLN A 536 16.33 14.49 1.92
CA GLN A 536 17.71 14.90 1.70
C GLN A 536 18.64 14.02 2.54
N GLY A 537 18.28 13.79 3.81
CA GLY A 537 19.03 12.90 4.69
C GLY A 537 18.91 11.44 4.29
N GLN A 538 17.70 11.00 3.92
CA GLN A 538 17.38 9.64 3.50
C GLN A 538 18.11 9.23 2.22
N SER A 539 18.18 10.12 1.21
CA SER A 539 18.91 9.84 -0.03
C SER A 539 20.44 9.74 0.19
N ILE A 540 21.00 10.57 1.07
CA ILE A 540 22.42 10.48 1.45
C ILE A 540 22.69 9.18 2.23
N PHE A 541 21.81 8.84 3.17
CA PHE A 541 21.86 7.59 3.93
C PHE A 541 21.91 6.38 2.98
N LEU A 542 20.96 6.27 2.04
CA LEU A 542 20.90 5.12 1.14
C LEU A 542 22.14 4.98 0.26
N ALA A 543 22.69 6.10 -0.25
CA ALA A 543 23.92 6.10 -1.02
C ALA A 543 25.15 5.70 -0.19
N SER A 544 25.19 6.12 1.08
CA SER A 544 26.21 5.69 2.05
C SER A 544 26.10 4.19 2.33
N GLU A 545 24.89 3.69 2.59
CA GLU A 545 24.65 2.26 2.87
C GLU A 545 25.01 1.40 1.67
N TYR A 546 24.65 1.83 0.45
CA TYR A 546 25.09 1.15 -0.77
C TYR A 546 26.62 0.97 -0.80
N TYR A 547 27.37 2.02 -0.47
CA TYR A 547 28.82 1.91 -0.36
C TYR A 547 29.24 0.98 0.79
N SER A 548 28.59 1.04 1.94
CA SER A 548 28.88 0.15 3.08
C SER A 548 28.76 -1.33 2.71
N PHE A 549 27.76 -1.71 1.91
CA PHE A 549 27.59 -3.10 1.45
C PHE A 549 28.51 -3.46 0.26
N THR A 550 28.66 -2.58 -0.73
CA THR A 550 29.34 -2.92 -2.00
C THR A 550 30.82 -2.55 -2.06
N LYS A 551 31.26 -1.64 -1.17
CA LYS A 551 32.58 -0.97 -1.19
C LYS A 551 32.91 -0.30 -2.52
N ASN A 552 31.91 0.01 -3.36
CA ASN A 552 32.12 0.61 -4.67
C ASN A 552 32.46 2.11 -4.57
N LYS A 553 33.75 2.40 -4.39
CA LYS A 553 34.26 3.77 -4.26
C LYS A 553 34.12 4.61 -5.54
N LEU A 554 34.11 3.97 -6.71
CA LEU A 554 33.96 4.68 -7.99
C LEU A 554 32.58 5.31 -8.09
N LEU A 555 31.54 4.51 -7.86
CA LEU A 555 30.16 4.98 -7.89
C LEU A 555 29.88 5.99 -6.77
N LEU A 556 30.43 5.77 -5.56
CA LEU A 556 30.33 6.75 -4.49
C LEU A 556 30.95 8.10 -4.89
N ASN A 557 32.06 8.10 -5.61
CA ASN A 557 32.69 9.32 -6.12
C ASN A 557 31.86 9.99 -7.22
N GLU A 558 31.13 9.22 -8.03
CA GLU A 558 30.19 9.75 -9.04
C GLU A 558 28.98 10.42 -8.39
N TRP A 559 28.44 9.86 -7.31
CA TRP A 559 27.33 10.44 -6.55
C TRP A 559 27.73 11.59 -5.61
N TYR A 560 29.01 11.71 -5.27
CA TYR A 560 29.50 12.71 -4.32
C TYR A 560 29.03 14.15 -4.59
N PRO A 561 29.02 14.67 -5.84
CA PRO A 561 28.51 16.01 -6.11
C PRO A 561 27.06 16.21 -5.65
N ASN A 562 26.22 15.19 -5.80
CA ASN A 562 24.80 15.26 -5.42
C ASN A 562 24.65 15.16 -3.90
N ILE A 563 25.39 14.25 -3.26
CA ILE A 563 25.47 14.12 -1.79
C ILE A 563 25.93 15.44 -1.16
N ASN A 564 26.98 16.06 -1.71
CA ASN A 564 27.52 17.32 -1.21
C ASN A 564 26.50 18.45 -1.33
N LYS A 565 25.77 18.55 -2.44
CA LYS A 565 24.69 19.53 -2.62
C LYS A 565 23.55 19.33 -1.63
N SER A 566 23.06 18.10 -1.46
CA SER A 566 21.99 17.79 -0.50
C SER A 566 22.40 18.14 0.94
N ALA A 567 23.64 17.82 1.33
CA ALA A 567 24.16 18.16 2.65
C ALA A 567 24.28 19.67 2.87
N ASN A 568 24.71 20.44 1.86
CA ASN A 568 24.72 21.89 1.94
C ASN A 568 23.31 22.50 1.94
N PHE A 569 22.37 21.91 1.20
CA PHE A 569 20.97 22.34 1.24
C PHE A 569 20.36 22.20 2.65
N ILE A 570 20.66 21.11 3.37
CA ILE A 570 20.29 20.96 4.80
C ILE A 570 20.87 22.11 5.63
N ILE A 571 22.14 22.46 5.43
CA ILE A 571 22.81 23.57 6.15
C ILE A 571 22.13 24.91 5.84
N ASP A 572 21.75 25.13 4.58
CA ASP A 572 21.06 26.34 4.13
C ASP A 572 19.64 26.43 4.73
N LEU A 573 18.91 25.31 4.83
CA LEU A 573 17.62 25.23 5.52
C LEU A 573 17.74 25.64 6.99
N ILE A 574 18.71 25.08 7.71
CA ILE A 574 18.96 25.43 9.13
C ILE A 574 19.30 26.92 9.26
N SER A 575 20.13 27.45 8.37
CA SER A 575 20.60 28.83 8.41
C SER A 575 19.54 29.86 8.03
N SER A 576 18.56 29.47 7.21
CA SER A 576 17.45 30.34 6.78
C SER A 576 16.26 30.32 7.75
N SER A 577 16.22 29.37 8.68
CA SER A 577 15.17 29.26 9.70
C SER A 577 15.21 30.45 10.67
N PRO A 578 14.08 31.16 10.90
CA PRO A 578 14.05 32.31 11.80
C PRO A 578 14.51 31.94 13.22
N GLU A 579 15.35 32.77 13.84
CA GLU A 579 15.80 32.51 15.21
C GLU A 579 14.76 32.98 16.24
N THR A 580 14.16 32.03 16.95
CA THR A 580 13.47 32.30 18.22
C THR A 580 13.88 31.27 19.26
N ALA A 581 13.83 31.62 20.55
CA ALA A 581 14.28 30.73 21.64
C ALA A 581 13.66 29.32 21.63
N ALA A 582 12.51 29.11 20.99
CA ALA A 582 11.83 27.82 20.91
C ALA A 582 12.34 26.89 19.78
N PHE A 583 12.84 27.46 18.68
CA PHE A 583 13.25 26.71 17.47
C PHE A 583 14.58 27.18 16.86
N THR A 584 15.41 27.92 17.62
CA THR A 584 16.76 28.31 17.19
C THR A 584 17.56 27.08 16.74
N GLY A 585 18.01 27.09 15.47
CA GLY A 585 18.87 26.06 14.91
C GLY A 585 18.18 24.74 14.57
N LEU A 586 16.85 24.73 14.44
CA LEU A 586 16.08 23.64 13.82
C LEU A 586 15.77 23.97 12.35
N LEU A 587 15.41 22.93 11.58
CA LEU A 587 14.82 23.09 10.25
C LEU A 587 13.51 23.88 10.31
N PRO A 588 13.13 24.63 9.25
CA PRO A 588 11.85 25.32 9.19
C PRO A 588 10.67 24.34 9.08
N PRO A 589 9.42 24.80 9.28
CA PRO A 589 8.25 23.96 9.11
C PRO A 589 8.14 23.30 7.74
N SER A 590 7.53 22.11 7.72
CA SER A 590 7.42 21.25 6.53
C SER A 590 6.18 20.36 6.63
N LYS A 591 5.75 19.79 5.50
CA LYS A 591 4.74 18.74 5.45
C LYS A 591 5.23 17.46 6.16
N SER A 592 6.54 17.16 6.03
CA SER A 592 7.16 15.92 6.54
C SER A 592 6.41 14.68 6.05
N ALA A 593 6.64 13.53 6.69
CA ALA A 593 5.79 12.36 6.50
C ALA A 593 4.34 12.69 6.88
N GLU A 594 3.41 12.29 6.03
CA GLU A 594 2.01 12.69 6.02
C GLU A 594 1.25 12.38 7.32
N ASP A 595 1.78 11.46 8.13
CA ASP A 595 1.19 11.00 9.38
C ASP A 595 1.63 11.79 10.61
N LEU A 596 2.68 12.61 10.48
CA LEU A 596 3.32 13.27 11.63
C LEU A 596 2.62 14.57 12.05
N GLY A 597 1.93 15.23 11.11
CA GLY A 597 1.06 16.36 11.39
C GLY A 597 1.09 17.46 10.32
N PRO A 598 0.49 18.63 10.61
CA PRO A 598 0.37 19.74 9.68
C PRO A 598 1.71 20.29 9.14
N ALA A 599 1.65 20.84 7.92
CA ALA A 599 2.79 21.45 7.22
C ALA A 599 3.40 22.69 7.91
N THR A 600 2.76 23.18 8.97
CA THR A 600 3.16 24.36 9.75
C THR A 600 3.99 24.03 10.97
N TRP A 601 4.34 22.75 11.19
CA TRP A 601 5.06 22.29 12.38
C TRP A 601 6.54 22.02 12.15
N HIS A 602 7.33 22.10 13.22
CA HIS A 602 8.74 21.75 13.27
C HIS A 602 8.91 20.30 13.71
N HIS A 603 8.88 19.37 12.76
CA HIS A 603 8.92 17.93 13.02
C HIS A 603 10.31 17.45 13.45
N TYR A 604 10.40 16.71 14.56
CA TYR A 604 11.70 16.16 14.98
C TYR A 604 12.18 15.06 14.03
N TRP A 605 11.27 14.36 13.34
CA TRP A 605 11.58 13.38 12.29
C TRP A 605 12.53 13.95 11.23
N ASP A 606 12.16 15.07 10.60
CA ASP A 606 12.98 15.77 9.61
C ASP A 606 14.35 16.16 10.17
N ASN A 607 14.36 16.66 11.42
CA ASN A 607 15.59 17.08 12.08
C ASN A 607 16.51 15.88 12.36
N PHE A 608 15.98 14.73 12.79
CA PHE A 608 16.76 13.50 12.98
C PHE A 608 17.33 13.00 11.66
N TRP A 609 16.52 12.93 10.61
CA TRP A 609 16.99 12.54 9.27
C TRP A 609 18.03 13.50 8.70
N SER A 610 17.92 14.80 8.97
CA SER A 610 18.95 15.78 8.60
C SER A 610 20.26 15.60 9.37
N VAL A 611 20.22 15.26 10.67
CA VAL A 611 21.44 14.90 11.41
C VAL A 611 22.08 13.66 10.80
N ALA A 612 21.30 12.61 10.57
CA ALA A 612 21.78 11.38 9.94
C ALA A 612 22.40 11.67 8.56
N GLY A 613 21.70 12.43 7.71
CA GLY A 613 22.18 12.85 6.39
C GLY A 613 23.55 13.53 6.44
N LEU A 614 23.74 14.48 7.38
CA LEU A 614 25.01 15.17 7.56
C LEU A 614 26.13 14.24 8.07
N GLU A 615 25.81 13.27 8.93
CA GLU A 615 26.79 12.28 9.41
C GLU A 615 27.20 11.28 8.33
N HIS A 616 26.24 10.80 7.54
CA HIS A 616 26.51 9.97 6.37
C HIS A 616 27.29 10.75 5.30
N ALA A 617 26.95 12.02 5.05
CA ALA A 617 27.72 12.88 4.14
C ALA A 617 29.17 13.07 4.64
N SER A 618 29.36 13.22 5.95
CA SER A 618 30.69 13.29 6.56
C SER A 618 31.49 12.00 6.37
N PHE A 619 30.87 10.84 6.61
CA PHE A 619 31.48 9.54 6.37
C PHE A 619 31.90 9.36 4.90
N VAL A 620 31.02 9.70 3.97
CA VAL A 620 31.28 9.65 2.53
C VAL A 620 32.43 10.59 2.14
N ALA A 621 32.39 11.85 2.60
CA ALA A 621 33.42 12.83 2.35
C ALA A 621 34.79 12.38 2.88
N SER A 622 34.83 11.83 4.10
CA SER A 622 36.05 11.26 4.71
C SER A 622 36.60 10.10 3.89
N THR A 623 35.73 9.17 3.47
CA THR A 623 36.07 8.02 2.62
C THR A 623 36.70 8.43 1.29
N LEU A 624 36.25 9.55 0.72
CA LEU A 624 36.74 10.12 -0.53
C LEU A 624 37.92 11.11 -0.35
N GLY A 625 38.41 11.33 0.87
CA GLY A 625 39.52 12.25 1.17
C GLY A 625 39.14 13.74 1.11
N LYS A 626 37.84 14.07 1.21
CA LYS A 626 37.28 15.43 1.22
C LYS A 626 37.20 15.95 2.66
N HIS A 627 38.36 16.09 3.31
CA HIS A 627 38.44 16.33 4.75
C HIS A 627 37.75 17.63 5.23
N ASN A 628 37.76 18.70 4.43
CA ASN A 628 37.08 19.95 4.78
C ASN A 628 35.57 19.75 4.84
N ASP A 629 34.99 19.13 3.81
CA ASP A 629 33.56 18.85 3.72
C ASP A 629 33.14 17.89 4.85
N ALA A 630 33.95 16.85 5.12
CA ALA A 630 33.71 15.94 6.23
C ALA A 630 33.64 16.66 7.58
N SER A 631 34.61 17.54 7.85
CA SER A 631 34.64 18.34 9.09
C SER A 631 33.47 19.32 9.18
N LEU A 632 33.05 19.92 8.06
CA LEU A 632 31.90 20.81 8.00
C LEU A 632 30.61 20.06 8.35
N PHE A 633 30.31 18.99 7.61
CA PHE A 633 29.07 18.24 7.78
C PHE A 633 28.94 17.66 9.18
N LEU A 634 30.01 17.09 9.75
CA LEU A 634 30.00 16.60 11.12
C LEU A 634 29.75 17.72 12.15
N THR A 635 30.33 18.90 11.92
CA THR A 635 30.14 20.06 12.81
C THR A 635 28.69 20.54 12.79
N GLU A 636 28.07 20.62 11.62
CA GLU A 636 26.67 21.02 11.49
C GLU A 636 25.71 19.96 12.04
N ALA A 637 25.99 18.67 11.85
CA ALA A 637 25.26 17.58 12.49
C ALA A 637 25.26 17.71 14.03
N HIS A 638 26.43 17.96 14.62
CA HIS A 638 26.57 18.15 16.06
C HIS A 638 25.80 19.38 16.58
N LYS A 639 25.79 20.48 15.83
CA LYS A 639 25.02 21.68 16.17
C LYS A 639 23.52 21.40 16.12
N LEU A 640 23.03 20.80 15.04
CA LEU A 640 21.61 20.46 14.89
C LEU A 640 21.14 19.51 15.98
N ARG A 641 21.90 18.43 16.26
CA ARG A 641 21.62 17.51 17.37
C ARG A 641 21.48 18.24 18.71
N LYS A 642 22.38 19.20 18.99
CA LYS A 642 22.32 20.01 20.20
C LYS A 642 21.07 20.89 20.22
N SER A 643 20.70 21.51 19.11
CA SER A 643 19.48 22.31 18.97
C SER A 643 18.21 21.48 19.19
N ILE A 644 18.16 20.25 18.66
CA ILE A 644 17.05 19.31 18.90
C ILE A 644 16.86 19.06 20.40
N LEU A 645 17.94 18.64 21.10
CA LEU A 645 17.87 18.37 22.55
C LEU A 645 17.50 19.62 23.36
N GLN A 646 18.02 20.79 22.98
CA GLN A 646 17.65 22.05 23.62
C GLN A 646 16.18 22.40 23.39
N SER A 647 15.65 22.20 22.18
CA SER A 647 14.26 22.42 21.84
C SER A 647 13.33 21.50 22.64
N ILE A 648 13.64 20.20 22.72
CA ILE A 648 12.90 19.23 23.55
C ILE A 648 12.91 19.66 25.02
N THR A 649 14.07 20.11 25.52
CA THR A 649 14.19 20.62 26.89
C THR A 649 13.37 21.89 27.11
N ASN A 650 13.33 22.80 26.13
CA ASN A 650 12.55 24.03 26.20
C ASN A 650 11.04 23.76 26.14
N SER A 651 10.62 22.74 25.38
CA SER A 651 9.21 22.38 25.19
C SER A 651 8.66 21.55 26.34
N MET A 652 9.45 20.63 26.90
CA MET A 652 9.01 19.66 27.90
C MET A 652 9.59 19.88 29.31
N GLY A 653 10.59 20.76 29.46
CA GLY A 653 11.26 21.06 30.72
C GLY A 653 12.65 20.41 30.86
N PRO A 654 13.37 20.66 31.97
CA PRO A 654 14.77 20.28 32.16
C PRO A 654 15.03 18.76 32.23
N LEU A 655 13.99 17.98 32.54
CA LEU A 655 14.02 16.52 32.54
C LEU A 655 12.83 16.04 31.70
N PRO A 656 12.94 16.10 30.37
CA PRO A 656 11.84 15.75 29.49
C PRO A 656 11.41 14.29 29.75
N PRO A 657 10.10 14.04 29.91
CA PRO A 657 9.59 12.70 30.11
C PRO A 657 9.68 11.85 28.83
N TYR A 658 9.56 12.48 27.66
CA TYR A 658 9.62 11.84 26.35
C TYR A 658 10.03 12.86 25.26
N ILE A 659 10.35 12.36 24.06
CA ILE A 659 10.54 13.18 22.85
C ILE A 659 9.16 13.46 22.24
N PRO A 660 8.74 14.73 22.01
CA PRO A 660 7.48 15.00 21.33
C PRO A 660 7.56 14.70 19.82
N GLY A 661 6.44 14.74 19.09
CA GLY A 661 6.46 14.53 17.63
C GLY A 661 7.00 15.76 16.88
N SER A 662 6.65 16.94 17.39
CA SER A 662 7.14 18.23 16.91
C SER A 662 7.23 19.21 18.07
N LEU A 663 7.75 20.41 17.82
CA LEU A 663 7.72 21.49 18.82
C LEU A 663 6.27 21.85 19.23
N GLU A 664 5.37 21.85 18.25
CA GLU A 664 3.97 22.23 18.35
C GLU A 664 3.10 21.12 18.93
N ASN A 665 3.43 19.85 18.65
CA ASN A 665 2.65 18.71 19.09
C ASN A 665 3.38 17.86 20.14
N ARG A 666 2.83 17.90 21.35
CA ARG A 666 3.34 17.21 22.54
C ARG A 666 2.44 16.08 23.01
N SER A 667 1.43 15.71 22.20
CA SER A 667 0.45 14.68 22.52
C SER A 667 -0.03 13.97 21.25
N GLY A 668 0.12 12.66 21.17
CA GLY A 668 -0.39 11.87 20.04
C GLY A 668 0.61 10.81 19.60
N SER A 669 0.10 9.79 18.93
CA SER A 669 0.87 8.60 18.52
C SER A 669 2.00 8.90 17.54
N ALA A 670 1.91 10.00 16.77
CA ALA A 670 2.96 10.48 15.86
C ALA A 670 4.33 10.65 16.51
N MET A 671 4.41 10.93 17.81
CA MET A 671 5.71 11.04 18.49
C MET A 671 6.45 9.69 18.60
N ALA A 672 5.71 8.58 18.67
CA ALA A 672 6.30 7.25 18.81
C ALA A 672 7.10 6.91 17.56
N ARG A 673 6.44 6.93 16.41
CA ARG A 673 7.06 6.72 15.10
C ARG A 673 8.02 7.85 14.72
N GLY A 674 7.61 9.11 14.94
CA GLY A 674 8.42 10.31 14.69
C GLY A 674 9.79 10.34 15.38
N SER A 675 9.96 9.56 16.45
CA SER A 675 11.21 9.42 17.20
C SER A 675 12.08 8.24 16.76
N VAL A 676 11.59 7.33 15.91
CA VAL A 676 12.33 6.12 15.48
C VAL A 676 13.67 6.47 14.80
N PRO A 677 13.75 7.46 13.88
CA PRO A 677 15.02 7.86 13.25
C PRO A 677 16.08 8.38 14.23
N ALA A 678 15.72 8.62 15.50
CA ALA A 678 16.71 8.93 16.51
C ALA A 678 17.62 7.74 16.83
N ILE A 679 17.18 6.50 16.57
CA ILE A 679 17.89 5.26 16.94
C ILE A 679 17.85 4.14 15.88
N TRP A 680 16.97 4.21 14.87
CA TRP A 680 16.94 3.27 13.77
C TRP A 680 16.36 3.92 12.49
N PRO A 681 16.93 3.66 11.28
CA PRO A 681 18.06 2.79 10.99
C PRO A 681 19.43 3.40 11.33
N THR A 682 19.42 4.62 11.87
CA THR A 682 20.60 5.42 12.22
C THR A 682 20.53 5.84 13.68
N GLU A 683 21.68 5.98 14.35
CA GLU A 683 21.78 6.27 15.79
C GLU A 683 22.10 7.74 16.04
N VAL A 684 21.15 8.63 15.72
CA VAL A 684 21.30 10.08 15.99
C VAL A 684 21.47 10.37 17.48
N LEU A 685 20.74 9.65 18.33
CA LEU A 685 20.84 9.68 19.78
C LEU A 685 21.26 8.31 20.29
N SER A 686 21.90 8.27 21.46
CA SER A 686 22.27 6.98 22.05
C SER A 686 21.01 6.20 22.49
N PRO A 687 20.85 4.94 22.07
CA PRO A 687 19.76 4.06 22.54
C PRO A 687 19.78 3.86 24.06
N ASN A 688 20.94 3.98 24.70
CA ASN A 688 21.12 3.85 26.14
C ASN A 688 20.84 5.16 26.90
N SER A 689 20.49 6.24 26.22
CA SER A 689 20.19 7.49 26.89
C SER A 689 18.87 7.40 27.66
N ASP A 690 18.88 7.96 28.86
CA ASP A 690 17.74 8.12 29.75
C ASP A 690 16.48 8.69 29.07
N LEU A 691 16.67 9.63 28.15
CA LEU A 691 15.58 10.24 27.39
C LEU A 691 14.95 9.23 26.42
N ILE A 692 15.76 8.51 25.64
CA ILE A 692 15.27 7.50 24.69
C ILE A 692 14.52 6.39 25.43
N GLN A 693 15.13 5.81 26.47
CA GLN A 693 14.53 4.72 27.24
C GLN A 693 13.16 5.11 27.80
N ARG A 694 13.05 6.28 28.47
CA ARG A 694 11.77 6.77 29.00
C ARG A 694 10.75 7.12 27.91
N SER A 695 11.21 7.62 26.77
CA SER A 695 10.34 7.96 25.64
C SER A 695 9.65 6.71 25.11
N PHE A 696 10.42 5.66 24.80
CA PHE A 696 9.86 4.42 24.27
C PHE A 696 9.04 3.66 25.31
N ASP A 697 9.40 3.69 26.59
CA ASP A 697 8.52 3.19 27.67
C ASP A 697 7.17 3.92 27.70
N TYR A 698 7.19 5.25 27.51
CA TYR A 698 5.99 6.07 27.45
C TYR A 698 5.14 5.74 26.20
N TYR A 699 5.77 5.55 25.05
CA TYR A 699 5.09 5.21 23.79
C TYR A 699 4.45 3.83 23.85
N HIS A 700 5.18 2.83 24.37
CA HIS A 700 4.69 1.47 24.58
C HIS A 700 3.38 1.49 25.35
N LYS A 701 3.38 2.14 26.52
CA LYS A 701 2.25 2.20 27.44
C LYS A 701 0.99 2.81 26.81
N LEU A 702 1.13 3.77 25.90
CA LEU A 702 0.00 4.50 25.34
C LEU A 702 -0.56 3.89 24.06
N TRP A 703 0.29 3.34 23.20
CA TRP A 703 -0.11 3.03 21.82
C TRP A 703 0.23 1.62 21.35
N VAL A 704 0.90 0.81 22.17
CA VAL A 704 1.24 -0.59 21.80
C VAL A 704 0.69 -1.58 22.83
N ASP A 705 0.91 -1.32 24.13
CA ASP A 705 0.47 -2.19 25.22
C ASP A 705 -1.06 -2.37 25.29
N PRO A 706 -1.90 -1.33 25.07
CA PRO A 706 -3.36 -1.48 25.17
C PRO A 706 -3.96 -2.53 24.22
N ASP A 707 -3.27 -2.78 23.10
CA ASP A 707 -3.70 -3.71 22.05
C ASP A 707 -2.77 -4.91 21.91
N ASN A 708 -1.97 -5.15 22.96
CA ASN A 708 -1.05 -6.26 23.05
C ASN A 708 -0.13 -6.38 21.82
N GLY A 709 0.43 -5.26 21.36
CA GLY A 709 1.38 -5.21 20.24
C GLY A 709 0.90 -4.44 19.02
N GLY A 710 -0.41 -4.20 18.90
CA GLY A 710 -0.95 -3.39 17.81
C GLY A 710 -0.66 -1.92 18.01
N PHE A 711 0.07 -1.30 17.08
CA PHE A 711 0.35 0.14 17.15
C PHE A 711 -0.90 0.94 16.75
N ARG A 712 -1.58 1.54 17.74
CA ARG A 712 -2.67 2.49 17.50
C ARG A 712 -2.13 3.84 17.10
N HIS A 713 -2.46 4.22 15.87
CA HIS A 713 -2.09 5.48 15.28
C HIS A 713 -3.34 6.29 14.89
N LEU A 714 -3.16 7.43 14.22
CA LEU A 714 -4.19 8.39 13.77
C LEU A 714 -5.62 7.83 13.74
N GLU A 715 -6.52 8.53 14.43
CA GLU A 715 -7.95 8.15 14.57
C GLU A 715 -8.19 6.75 15.17
N GLY A 716 -7.18 6.19 15.83
CA GLY A 716 -7.22 4.90 16.50
C GLY A 716 -6.97 3.70 15.59
N GLN A 717 -6.67 3.91 14.30
CA GLN A 717 -6.37 2.86 13.32
C GLN A 717 -5.10 2.10 13.69
N TYR A 718 -4.99 0.83 13.30
CA TYR A 718 -3.72 0.11 13.42
C TYR A 718 -2.84 0.39 12.22
N TRP A 719 -1.56 0.66 12.47
CA TRP A 719 -0.55 0.90 11.42
C TRP A 719 0.52 -0.19 11.51
N PRO A 720 0.36 -1.33 10.79
CA PRO A 720 1.27 -2.47 10.90
C PRO A 720 2.73 -2.11 10.62
N TYR A 721 3.00 -1.32 9.59
CA TYR A 721 4.37 -0.91 9.25
C TYR A 721 5.00 -0.06 10.37
N GLY A 722 4.28 0.95 10.89
CA GLY A 722 4.75 1.77 12.01
C GLY A 722 4.95 0.95 13.30
N GLY A 723 4.17 -0.11 13.49
CA GLY A 723 4.42 -1.10 14.54
C GLY A 723 5.77 -1.79 14.35
N ILE A 724 6.06 -2.32 13.15
CA ILE A 724 7.32 -3.00 12.85
C ILE A 724 8.52 -2.04 12.98
N GLU A 725 8.41 -0.79 12.53
CA GLU A 725 9.43 0.25 12.78
C GLU A 725 9.72 0.43 14.27
N LEU A 726 8.67 0.49 15.10
CA LEU A 726 8.83 0.54 16.56
C LEU A 726 9.51 -0.72 17.09
N ALA A 727 9.25 -1.89 16.50
CA ALA A 727 9.89 -3.14 16.90
C ALA A 727 11.42 -3.10 16.69
N HIS A 728 11.91 -2.48 15.61
CA HIS A 728 13.33 -2.19 15.43
C HIS A 728 13.89 -1.29 16.52
N ALA A 729 13.18 -0.21 16.85
CA ALA A 729 13.56 0.67 17.94
C ALA A 729 13.63 -0.07 19.30
N TYR A 730 12.65 -0.93 19.60
CA TYR A 730 12.65 -1.76 20.81
C TYR A 730 13.77 -2.80 20.83
N LEU A 731 14.16 -3.33 19.66
CA LEU A 731 15.36 -4.17 19.52
C LEU A 731 16.62 -3.37 19.92
N LYS A 732 16.81 -2.16 19.38
CA LYS A 732 17.99 -1.30 19.64
C LYS A 732 18.11 -0.87 21.10
N ILE A 733 16.99 -0.68 21.82
CA ILE A 733 17.01 -0.32 23.25
C ILE A 733 17.01 -1.53 24.19
N GLY A 734 17.02 -2.76 23.67
CA GLY A 734 17.09 -4.00 24.45
C GLY A 734 15.77 -4.46 25.08
N ARG A 735 14.62 -3.98 24.59
CA ARG A 735 13.26 -4.35 25.03
C ARG A 735 12.68 -5.46 24.15
N SER A 736 13.31 -6.63 24.18
CA SER A 736 12.87 -7.79 23.37
C SER A 736 11.44 -8.26 23.71
N ASP A 737 10.95 -7.96 24.91
CA ASP A 737 9.57 -8.21 25.32
C ASP A 737 8.56 -7.45 24.46
N VAL A 738 8.81 -6.16 24.18
CA VAL A 738 7.92 -5.33 23.35
C VAL A 738 8.09 -5.65 21.87
N LEU A 739 9.32 -5.89 21.42
CA LEU A 739 9.60 -6.43 20.08
C LEU A 739 8.75 -7.67 19.79
N HIS A 740 8.76 -8.67 20.70
CA HIS A 740 7.98 -9.91 20.52
C HIS A 740 6.48 -9.67 20.62
N GLN A 741 6.04 -8.73 21.45
CA GLN A 741 4.64 -8.32 21.53
C GLN A 741 4.15 -7.80 20.17
N ILE A 742 4.88 -6.88 19.56
CA ILE A 742 4.56 -6.31 18.24
C ILE A 742 4.65 -7.39 17.14
N LEU A 743 5.77 -8.14 17.08
CA LEU A 743 5.96 -9.18 16.06
C LEU A 743 4.85 -10.23 16.10
N SER A 744 4.45 -10.66 17.31
CA SER A 744 3.34 -11.58 17.49
C SER A 744 2.02 -10.99 17.01
N TRP A 745 1.74 -9.72 17.32
CA TRP A 745 0.53 -9.04 16.85
C TRP A 745 0.51 -8.98 15.32
N THR A 746 1.60 -8.53 14.69
CA THR A 746 1.70 -8.39 13.23
C THR A 746 1.45 -9.72 12.52
N LEU A 747 2.06 -10.82 12.99
CA LEU A 747 1.89 -12.15 12.37
C LEU A 747 0.47 -12.70 12.51
N GLN A 748 -0.23 -12.36 13.59
CA GLN A 748 -1.60 -12.80 13.86
C GLN A 748 -2.65 -11.92 13.17
N ASN A 749 -2.31 -10.67 12.83
CA ASN A 749 -3.21 -9.67 12.27
C ASN A 749 -2.80 -9.30 10.84
N GLN A 750 -2.67 -10.30 9.97
CA GLN A 750 -2.58 -10.08 8.53
C GLN A 750 -3.90 -9.49 8.02
N THR A 751 -3.84 -8.42 7.23
CA THR A 751 -5.07 -7.78 6.70
C THR A 751 -5.80 -8.70 5.71
N LEU A 752 -5.06 -9.59 5.02
CA LEU A 752 -5.62 -10.75 4.34
C LEU A 752 -5.00 -12.03 4.93
N PRO A 753 -5.73 -12.73 5.82
CA PRO A 753 -5.21 -13.92 6.49
C PRO A 753 -4.74 -15.01 5.53
N GLY A 754 -3.53 -15.52 5.77
CA GLY A 754 -2.90 -16.59 5.00
C GLY A 754 -1.95 -16.10 3.90
N THR A 755 -1.95 -14.81 3.57
CA THR A 755 -1.06 -14.25 2.54
C THR A 755 0.12 -13.48 3.10
N TYR A 756 0.13 -13.17 4.40
CA TYR A 756 1.13 -12.30 5.03
C TYR A 756 1.19 -10.90 4.39
N ALA A 757 0.08 -10.46 3.80
CA ALA A 757 -0.09 -9.10 3.32
C ALA A 757 -0.67 -8.23 4.43
N TRP A 758 -0.07 -7.07 4.63
CA TRP A 758 -0.55 -6.04 5.55
C TRP A 758 -0.87 -4.77 4.77
N ALA A 759 -1.99 -4.15 5.10
CA ALA A 759 -2.29 -2.80 4.66
C ALA A 759 -1.48 -1.78 5.48
N GLU A 760 -1.34 -0.58 4.93
CA GLU A 760 -0.81 0.57 5.66
C GLU A 760 -1.68 0.90 6.89
N GLN A 761 -3.00 0.98 6.70
CA GLN A 761 -3.96 1.27 7.75
C GLN A 761 -5.03 0.18 7.84
N VAL A 762 -5.24 -0.32 9.06
CA VAL A 762 -6.17 -1.42 9.34
C VAL A 762 -7.20 -0.97 10.37
N ASN A 763 -8.47 -1.22 10.04
CA ASN A 763 -9.60 -0.90 10.90
C ASN A 763 -9.60 -1.79 12.16
N PRO A 764 -9.49 -1.22 13.38
CA PRO A 764 -9.43 -2.00 14.61
C PRO A 764 -10.70 -2.80 14.92
N SER A 765 -11.84 -2.40 14.37
CA SER A 765 -13.13 -3.02 14.67
C SER A 765 -13.37 -4.32 13.88
N ASN A 766 -12.78 -4.44 12.69
CA ASN A 766 -13.07 -5.54 11.78
C ASN A 766 -11.83 -6.14 11.08
N GLY A 767 -10.64 -5.57 11.26
CA GLY A 767 -9.38 -6.07 10.69
C GLY A 767 -9.19 -5.84 9.18
N GLY A 768 -10.14 -5.15 8.51
CA GLY A 768 -10.06 -4.83 7.09
C GLY A 768 -9.21 -3.60 6.79
N PHE A 769 -8.92 -3.39 5.51
CA PHE A 769 -8.29 -2.18 5.00
C PHE A 769 -9.12 -0.94 5.37
N SER A 770 -8.44 0.14 5.77
CA SER A 770 -9.09 1.43 6.04
C SER A 770 -8.42 2.63 5.36
N GLY A 771 -7.20 2.48 4.83
CA GLY A 771 -6.46 3.57 4.19
C GLY A 771 -5.08 3.15 3.70
N GLY A 772 -4.53 3.94 2.78
CA GLY A 772 -3.20 3.71 2.19
C GLY A 772 -3.20 2.66 1.09
N ASP A 773 -2.25 1.72 1.15
CA ASP A 773 -2.11 0.64 0.15
C ASP A 773 -1.85 -0.75 0.77
N MET A 774 -1.93 -1.80 -0.05
CA MET A 774 -1.73 -3.20 0.35
C MET A 774 -1.29 -4.11 -0.83
N PRO A 775 -0.45 -5.14 -0.63
CA PRO A 775 0.48 -5.27 0.48
C PRO A 775 1.41 -4.05 0.53
N HIS A 776 1.53 -3.43 1.70
CA HIS A 776 2.38 -2.25 1.86
C HIS A 776 3.86 -2.67 1.81
N ALA A 777 4.60 -2.19 0.80
CA ALA A 777 5.97 -2.63 0.53
C ALA A 777 6.92 -2.26 1.68
N TRP A 778 6.73 -1.10 2.31
CA TRP A 778 7.52 -0.69 3.47
C TRP A 778 7.29 -1.64 4.66
N ALA A 779 6.05 -2.09 4.91
CA ALA A 779 5.79 -3.10 5.94
C ALA A 779 6.57 -4.40 5.67
N SER A 780 6.66 -4.78 4.39
CA SER A 780 7.43 -5.94 3.95
C SER A 780 8.94 -5.74 4.12
N ALA A 781 9.46 -4.55 3.78
CA ALA A 781 10.86 -4.18 3.96
C ALA A 781 11.28 -4.24 5.43
N ASP A 782 10.52 -3.57 6.30
CA ASP A 782 10.83 -3.55 7.73
C ASP A 782 10.69 -4.95 8.34
N TYR A 783 9.71 -5.74 7.91
CA TYR A 783 9.58 -7.11 8.41
C TYR A 783 10.82 -7.95 8.09
N VAL A 784 11.28 -7.96 6.83
CA VAL A 784 12.45 -8.76 6.45
C VAL A 784 13.73 -8.24 7.12
N SER A 785 13.88 -6.91 7.21
CA SER A 785 14.98 -6.29 7.93
C SER A 785 14.97 -6.65 9.41
N LEU A 786 13.81 -6.65 10.08
CA LEU A 786 13.68 -6.99 11.49
C LEU A 786 14.11 -8.43 11.77
N ILE A 787 13.65 -9.38 10.95
CA ILE A 787 14.03 -10.79 11.10
C ILE A 787 15.54 -10.96 10.89
N ARG A 788 16.13 -10.26 9.92
CA ARG A 788 17.58 -10.26 9.73
C ARG A 788 18.30 -9.66 10.93
N GLU A 789 17.90 -8.48 11.39
CA GLU A 789 18.53 -7.79 12.51
C GLU A 789 18.40 -8.56 13.84
N MET A 790 17.32 -9.32 14.02
CA MET A 790 17.18 -10.23 15.15
C MET A 790 18.24 -11.35 15.14
N LEU A 791 18.75 -11.70 13.97
CA LEU A 791 19.69 -12.79 13.76
C LEU A 791 21.13 -12.31 13.67
N ILE A 792 21.37 -11.23 12.92
CA ILE A 792 22.65 -10.56 12.70
C ILE A 792 22.44 -9.04 12.66
N ASN A 793 23.11 -8.32 13.56
CA ASN A 793 23.03 -6.87 13.65
C ASN A 793 24.46 -6.30 13.62
N GLU A 794 24.78 -5.51 12.60
CA GLU A 794 26.08 -4.88 12.45
C GLU A 794 26.31 -3.78 13.49
N GLN A 795 27.50 -3.79 14.07
CA GLN A 795 28.04 -2.74 14.92
C GLN A 795 29.32 -2.21 14.25
N ASP A 796 29.83 -1.05 14.65
CA ASP A 796 31.00 -0.41 14.01
C ASP A 796 32.21 -1.34 13.79
N THR A 797 32.42 -2.29 14.71
CA THR A 797 33.61 -3.16 14.70
C THR A 797 33.31 -4.64 14.88
N PHE A 798 32.07 -5.04 15.15
CA PHE A 798 31.68 -6.43 15.38
C PHE A 798 30.27 -6.70 14.85
N ILE A 799 29.86 -7.96 14.82
CA ILE A 799 28.48 -8.34 14.49
C ILE A 799 27.86 -8.98 15.73
N SER A 800 26.75 -8.42 16.19
CA SER A 800 25.90 -9.03 17.20
C SER A 800 25.08 -10.16 16.58
N LEU A 801 25.02 -11.29 17.27
CA LEU A 801 24.28 -12.47 16.85
C LEU A 801 23.06 -12.70 17.75
N PHE A 802 21.94 -13.05 17.12
CA PHE A 802 20.72 -13.54 17.76
C PHE A 802 20.11 -12.60 18.81
N GLU A 803 20.23 -11.28 18.61
CA GLU A 803 19.61 -10.27 19.46
C GLU A 803 18.08 -10.29 19.28
N GLY A 804 17.32 -10.50 20.35
CA GLY A 804 15.87 -10.63 20.23
C GLY A 804 15.40 -11.94 19.59
N THR A 805 16.28 -12.92 19.33
CA THR A 805 15.84 -14.25 18.89
C THR A 805 15.18 -15.05 20.04
N PRO A 806 13.99 -15.65 19.86
CA PRO A 806 13.36 -16.47 20.90
C PRO A 806 14.23 -17.68 21.30
N LEU A 807 14.38 -17.91 22.62
CA LEU A 807 15.24 -18.98 23.14
C LEU A 807 14.87 -20.38 22.64
N TRP A 808 13.59 -20.60 22.34
CA TRP A 808 13.09 -21.90 21.88
C TRP A 808 13.54 -22.24 20.45
N TRP A 809 14.01 -21.27 19.66
CA TRP A 809 14.55 -21.51 18.30
C TRP A 809 15.78 -22.41 18.29
N PHE A 810 16.51 -22.49 19.41
CA PHE A 810 17.72 -23.32 19.52
C PHE A 810 17.49 -24.68 20.19
N THR A 811 16.23 -24.99 20.54
CA THR A 811 15.86 -26.20 21.30
C THR A 811 15.25 -27.30 20.43
N ASP A 812 15.12 -28.50 20.98
CA ASP A 812 14.44 -29.65 20.34
C ASP A 812 15.03 -30.04 18.97
N ASN A 813 16.36 -29.90 18.83
CA ASN A 813 17.09 -30.11 17.58
C ASN A 813 16.71 -29.17 16.42
N ARG A 814 16.08 -28.03 16.73
CA ARG A 814 15.87 -26.95 15.76
C ARG A 814 17.20 -26.31 15.35
N THR A 815 17.19 -25.69 14.17
CA THR A 815 18.33 -24.99 13.60
C THR A 815 17.93 -23.58 13.22
N VAL A 816 18.91 -22.68 13.29
CA VAL A 816 18.83 -21.33 12.69
C VAL A 816 19.98 -21.23 11.71
N THR A 817 19.68 -20.83 10.48
CA THR A 817 20.64 -20.79 9.38
C THR A 817 20.56 -19.47 8.63
N ILE A 818 21.73 -18.87 8.40
CA ILE A 818 21.93 -17.71 7.54
C ILE A 818 23.07 -18.08 6.61
N GLN A 819 22.87 -18.04 5.30
CA GLN A 819 23.90 -18.33 4.31
C GLN A 819 24.07 -17.15 3.37
N ASN A 820 25.34 -16.78 3.19
CA ASN A 820 25.77 -15.72 2.29
C ASN A 820 25.07 -14.36 2.53
N ALA A 821 24.80 -14.00 3.80
CA ALA A 821 24.24 -12.69 4.15
C ALA A 821 25.24 -11.57 3.86
N PRO A 822 24.89 -10.59 3.00
CA PRO A 822 25.67 -9.36 2.85
C PRO A 822 25.69 -8.61 4.19
N THR A 823 26.83 -8.03 4.52
CA THR A 823 27.00 -7.13 5.67
C THR A 823 27.94 -5.98 5.30
N HIS A 824 28.05 -4.97 6.15
CA HIS A 824 29.07 -3.93 5.99
C HIS A 824 30.52 -4.45 6.02
N PHE A 825 30.74 -5.69 6.48
CA PHE A 825 32.05 -6.32 6.57
C PHE A 825 32.31 -7.35 5.47
N GLY A 826 31.39 -7.50 4.52
CA GLY A 826 31.39 -8.57 3.52
C GLY A 826 30.36 -9.64 3.82
N THR A 827 30.49 -10.80 3.21
CA THR A 827 29.46 -11.84 3.22
C THR A 827 29.70 -12.85 4.33
N ILE A 828 28.69 -13.12 5.17
CA ILE A 828 28.79 -14.05 6.30
C ILE A 828 27.82 -15.22 6.18
N SER A 829 28.11 -16.30 6.91
CA SER A 829 27.18 -17.42 7.12
C SER A 829 27.24 -17.89 8.57
N VAL A 830 26.05 -18.11 9.14
CA VAL A 830 25.85 -18.53 10.53
C VAL A 830 24.94 -19.75 10.55
N HIS A 831 25.30 -20.79 11.29
CA HIS A 831 24.46 -21.97 11.45
C HIS A 831 24.49 -22.46 12.90
N THR A 832 23.31 -22.76 13.44
CA THR A 832 23.17 -23.36 14.77
C THR A 832 22.46 -24.69 14.69
N TYR A 833 22.90 -25.62 15.52
CA TYR A 833 22.26 -26.92 15.73
C TYR A 833 22.65 -27.47 17.10
N GLY A 834 21.87 -28.38 17.65
CA GLY A 834 22.17 -28.91 18.98
C GLY A 834 21.04 -29.74 19.53
N ASN A 835 21.10 -30.04 20.82
CA ASN A 835 20.06 -30.78 21.53
C ASN A 835 19.61 -30.03 22.79
N LEU A 836 19.58 -28.69 22.72
CA LEU A 836 19.12 -27.89 23.85
C LEU A 836 17.67 -28.19 24.19
N THR A 837 17.37 -28.10 25.48
CA THR A 837 16.02 -28.05 26.04
C THR A 837 15.92 -26.84 26.96
N ILE A 838 14.70 -26.41 27.27
CA ILE A 838 14.45 -25.34 28.24
C ILE A 838 13.82 -25.95 29.50
N ASP A 839 14.41 -25.66 30.66
CA ASP A 839 13.82 -25.91 31.98
C ASP A 839 13.91 -24.62 32.82
N ASN A 840 12.79 -24.15 33.38
CA ASN A 840 12.72 -22.90 34.16
C ASN A 840 13.43 -21.70 33.48
N ASN A 841 13.18 -21.48 32.19
CA ASN A 841 13.82 -20.45 31.34
C ASN A 841 15.35 -20.56 31.21
N LYS A 842 15.92 -21.72 31.52
CA LYS A 842 17.35 -22.02 31.38
C LYS A 842 17.58 -23.08 30.32
N TRP A 843 18.67 -22.91 29.57
CA TRP A 843 19.10 -23.91 28.60
C TRP A 843 19.77 -25.09 29.30
N LEU A 844 19.50 -26.29 28.78
CA LEU A 844 20.14 -27.54 29.19
C LEU A 844 20.55 -28.32 27.95
N GLY A 845 21.79 -28.83 27.93
CA GLY A 845 22.31 -29.63 26.82
C GLY A 845 23.44 -28.94 26.07
N LYS A 846 23.51 -29.19 24.76
CA LYS A 846 24.63 -28.77 23.90
C LYS A 846 24.12 -27.94 22.71
N LEU A 847 24.78 -26.83 22.44
CA LEU A 847 24.60 -26.03 21.24
C LEU A 847 25.89 -25.94 20.44
N HIS A 848 25.78 -26.13 19.14
CA HIS A 848 26.81 -25.85 18.16
C HIS A 848 26.49 -24.54 17.43
N LEU A 849 27.51 -23.72 17.23
CA LEU A 849 27.45 -22.49 16.45
C LEU A 849 28.62 -22.50 15.45
N ASP A 850 28.27 -22.51 14.18
CA ASP A 850 29.20 -22.36 13.06
C ASP A 850 29.09 -20.94 12.51
N VAL A 851 30.24 -20.26 12.42
CA VAL A 851 30.35 -18.93 11.80
C VAL A 851 31.45 -18.95 10.74
N SER A 852 31.17 -18.42 9.55
CA SER A 852 32.10 -18.41 8.42
C SER A 852 31.82 -17.23 7.47
N GLY A 853 32.70 -17.03 6.48
CA GLY A 853 32.65 -15.89 5.56
C GLY A 853 33.64 -14.80 5.93
N ASP A 854 33.38 -13.58 5.50
CA ASP A 854 34.12 -12.40 5.92
C ASP A 854 33.91 -12.14 7.42
N SER A 855 34.86 -11.45 8.05
CA SER A 855 34.85 -11.26 9.50
C SER A 855 35.04 -9.80 9.87
N PRO A 856 34.20 -9.27 10.78
CA PRO A 856 34.39 -7.92 11.31
C PRO A 856 35.67 -7.84 12.17
N PRO A 857 36.25 -6.64 12.35
CA PRO A 857 37.52 -6.45 13.06
C PRO A 857 37.58 -7.10 14.46
N ASN A 858 36.53 -6.93 15.26
CA ASN A 858 36.39 -7.44 16.62
C ASN A 858 35.54 -8.72 16.69
N GLY A 859 35.34 -9.40 15.55
CA GLY A 859 34.63 -10.68 15.49
C GLY A 859 33.15 -10.57 15.81
N TYR A 860 32.58 -11.63 16.39
CA TYR A 860 31.14 -11.72 16.65
C TYR A 860 30.85 -11.72 18.14
N GLN A 861 29.70 -11.20 18.53
CA GLN A 861 29.25 -11.18 19.91
C GLN A 861 27.86 -11.79 20.02
N TRP A 862 27.63 -12.59 21.06
CA TRP A 862 26.29 -13.10 21.38
C TRP A 862 26.02 -12.98 22.87
N LYS A 863 25.05 -12.16 23.24
CA LYS A 863 24.53 -12.10 24.62
C LYS A 863 23.72 -13.35 24.93
N LEU A 864 24.29 -14.25 25.72
CA LEU A 864 23.64 -15.52 26.06
C LEU A 864 22.65 -15.34 27.23
N PRO A 865 21.56 -16.12 27.28
CA PRO A 865 20.59 -16.08 28.38
C PRO A 865 21.20 -16.54 29.72
N GLN A 866 22.30 -17.30 29.67
CA GLN A 866 23.01 -17.81 30.84
C GLN A 866 24.47 -18.14 30.52
N THR A 867 25.29 -18.27 31.57
CA THR A 867 26.68 -18.72 31.44
C THR A 867 26.75 -20.19 31.02
N PRO A 868 27.52 -20.54 29.97
CA PRO A 868 27.75 -21.94 29.61
C PRO A 868 28.59 -22.65 30.69
N SER A 869 28.23 -23.89 31.02
CA SER A 869 28.98 -24.76 31.95
C SER A 869 30.34 -25.16 31.38
N LYS A 870 30.44 -25.23 30.04
CA LYS A 870 31.68 -25.43 29.29
C LYS A 870 31.58 -24.75 27.93
N LEU A 871 32.71 -24.20 27.48
CA LEU A 871 32.88 -23.57 26.18
C LEU A 871 34.04 -24.25 25.45
N SER A 872 33.88 -24.53 24.16
CA SER A 872 34.93 -25.00 23.25
C SER A 872 34.83 -24.21 21.96
N GLY A 873 35.95 -23.74 21.42
CA GLY A 873 36.00 -22.95 20.20
C GLY A 873 37.45 -22.62 19.82
N PRO A 874 37.68 -21.88 18.73
CA PRO A 874 39.03 -21.42 18.36
C PRO A 874 39.63 -20.49 19.43
N ASP A 875 40.96 -20.37 19.42
CA ASP A 875 41.70 -19.48 20.33
C ASP A 875 41.14 -18.05 20.27
N GLY A 876 40.84 -17.48 21.44
CA GLY A 876 40.19 -16.17 21.58
C GLY A 876 38.67 -16.24 21.81
N THR A 877 38.04 -17.41 21.63
CA THR A 877 36.62 -17.58 22.00
C THR A 877 36.49 -17.55 23.52
N THR A 878 35.77 -16.57 24.05
CA THR A 878 35.64 -16.36 25.51
C THR A 878 34.22 -15.95 25.89
N PHE A 879 33.90 -16.09 27.18
CA PHE A 879 32.64 -15.61 27.74
C PHE A 879 32.92 -14.57 28.82
N VAL A 880 32.48 -13.34 28.61
CA VAL A 880 32.75 -12.19 29.48
C VAL A 880 31.47 -11.37 29.66
N ASP A 881 31.09 -11.10 30.91
CA ASP A 881 29.97 -10.22 31.27
C ASP A 881 28.64 -10.54 30.54
N GLY A 882 28.34 -11.84 30.37
CA GLY A 882 27.11 -12.29 29.69
C GLY A 882 27.25 -12.49 28.18
N ASN A 883 28.38 -12.09 27.58
CA ASN A 883 28.61 -12.14 26.15
C ASN A 883 29.58 -13.25 25.78
N LEU A 884 29.20 -14.06 24.80
CA LEU A 884 30.11 -14.92 24.04
C LEU A 884 30.83 -14.04 23.01
N LEU A 885 32.14 -13.95 23.12
CA LEU A 885 33.02 -13.26 22.18
C LEU A 885 33.67 -14.29 21.26
N ILE A 886 33.53 -14.10 19.95
CA ILE A 886 33.99 -15.02 18.91
C ILE A 886 35.02 -14.29 18.05
N PRO A 887 36.24 -14.82 17.87
CA PRO A 887 37.28 -14.14 17.10
C PRO A 887 36.95 -14.06 15.59
N ASN A 888 37.65 -13.19 14.88
CA ASN A 888 37.48 -12.87 13.46
C ASN A 888 37.97 -13.96 12.48
N LYS A 889 37.60 -15.22 12.71
CA LYS A 889 37.93 -16.36 11.85
C LYS A 889 36.77 -17.34 11.78
N ARG A 890 36.78 -18.20 10.77
CA ARG A 890 35.88 -19.36 10.71
C ARG A 890 35.93 -20.11 12.04
N SER A 891 34.78 -20.26 12.67
CA SER A 891 34.66 -20.75 14.03
C SER A 891 33.60 -21.84 14.11
N ASN A 892 33.96 -22.98 14.71
CA ASN A 892 33.02 -23.99 15.19
C ASN A 892 33.07 -23.93 16.71
N ILE A 893 31.96 -23.53 17.32
CA ILE A 893 31.84 -23.29 18.75
C ILE A 893 30.86 -24.29 19.32
N ILE A 894 31.20 -24.81 20.50
CA ILE A 894 30.36 -25.73 21.25
C ILE A 894 30.13 -25.16 22.65
N LEU A 895 28.87 -24.90 22.97
CA LEU A 895 28.40 -24.45 24.27
C LEU A 895 27.71 -25.61 24.98
N TYR A 896 28.03 -25.80 26.24
CA TYR A 896 27.35 -26.75 27.12
C TYR A 896 26.62 -25.99 28.21
N PHE A 897 25.42 -26.43 28.55
CA PHE A 897 24.57 -25.84 29.58
C PHE A 897 24.03 -26.95 30.50
N ASN A 898 24.03 -26.67 31.81
CA ASN A 898 23.68 -27.63 32.87
C ASN A 898 22.67 -27.04 33.85
#